data_AF-A0A7W1ZQK6-F1
#
_entry.id   AF-A0A7W1ZQK6-F1
#
_cell.length_a   1.000
_cell.length_b   1.000
_cell.length_c   1.000
_cell.angle_alpha   90.00
_cell.angle_beta   90.00
_cell.angle_gamma   90.00
#
_symmetry.space_group_name_H-M   'P 1'
#
loop_
_entity.id
_entity.type
_entity.pdbx_description
1 polymer ?
#
loop_
_entity_poly.entity_id
_entity_poly.type
_entity_poly.pdbx_seq_one_letter_code
_entity_poly.pdbx_strand_id
1 'polypeptide(L)'
;MSSFIRCLLCAVWLCGMAGDALSIEPGSNEAKRKEYIAAITRGDGVGLLPWQKSGLTREEIEFRQRIEERKTTLLKGRPQIQHPALFDSEARRRLLENVENAEGARHLTNRWRTIADHIVDQPDGYVAQMIEELTPWYGYGFTCPHCVDRLTQEGSGRSANWDYRKPEQISCGVCRQVYPSEAYPETAMLNAPRMGQKFSLYFNERERANPMDRSGKLAYQWIGTRPMNMSFSGMVRQSKAAFMLGAVEDLAYTYLLTGEPRYAASVVEIMDRFAHCYRNWLYHDYWNTVADCDPLYAAVNDMNLPLEFKRNLSADNYKRDTLEKARMLQTFWGAGRLFPSTDAMWLVTSAAIGYDLTYNATGADGRPLWTQEKRTKVERDLFLEWIFTGETYLGGPGKSDLHNNKVPRIYHAMAAVGRVLGLPEYCEVAMAGYEALRDHAFGYDGFSEESATYTAMYMEQTLPIVERLHGYKWPENSPHHGMDDPYRSDPKLKAIYQAPLDHLTPKLKYIPFEDSTQSSGPSRDYLEFGLKRYPEMFRGMAETLMGKTPSAWALFNLDAADLKGTNQPPLPEIYFPGWMTALLRNGAGPTASLAALNFSPDGGHRHADNLALWYMDGGERILGDLGYVSDTPHLSWIKSTRSHNLVVVDDSEQRFRVRNNPRRPRLEMMFTTPRVSAVEASSDAYAQCRDYRREIVLLKGPEGRTVLVDLFRVKGGSNHAYRVWSELASSWGKNAGLEFNGVAMPAEPPLPKVGASLKREDIYGLRDTRVIQNPTNSWQAKWIEDGRAFRFWNFTSADAVHASNGPGQQSHNPPGRRVRVVDVIREGKELESVFVAIHEPNSSDGIWPIRSARRLDVPKAGADAVALEIKTVWGDYLVLSEFEQETEILNTRFQGKVGVIGQAADGKKWFAASGATTLQRGDLGFSNQTARWQGGSTRIESNRIHSAVSMPKGFSALAEGCQNWLLINDGNYDTGFPLLQVDEDEIRLTDRFSLPATAHDKFTLPSLRYAEE
;
A
#
# COMPACT_ATOMS: atom_id res chain seq x y z
N MET A 1 18.95 65.77 -54.50
CA MET A 1 19.39 64.72 -55.43
C MET A 1 18.96 63.40 -54.81
N SER A 2 17.86 62.75 -55.20
CA SER A 2 17.60 62.14 -56.53
C SER A 2 18.74 61.15 -56.87
N SER A 3 18.57 59.92 -57.31
CA SER A 3 17.43 59.23 -57.91
C SER A 3 17.86 57.77 -58.18
N PHE A 4 16.88 56.84 -58.17
CA PHE A 4 16.65 55.73 -59.12
C PHE A 4 17.75 54.67 -59.36
N ILE A 5 17.53 53.38 -59.07
CA ILE A 5 16.67 52.36 -59.74
C ILE A 5 17.17 51.94 -61.14
N ARG A 6 17.57 50.64 -61.24
CA ARG A 6 17.40 49.60 -62.30
C ARG A 6 18.69 48.97 -62.83
N CYS A 7 18.95 47.69 -62.48
CA CYS A 7 18.72 46.52 -63.36
C CYS A 7 19.52 45.27 -62.94
N LEU A 8 18.76 44.16 -62.88
CA LEU A 8 19.10 42.74 -63.05
C LEU A 8 19.76 41.91 -61.93
N LEU A 9 19.04 40.82 -61.64
CA LEU A 9 19.41 39.52 -61.05
C LEU A 9 19.24 39.34 -59.52
N CYS A 10 17.97 39.29 -59.13
CA CYS A 10 17.46 38.48 -58.02
C CYS A 10 17.16 37.06 -58.53
N ALA A 11 17.78 36.04 -57.94
CA ALA A 11 17.19 34.73 -57.57
C ALA A 11 18.32 33.76 -57.22
N VAL A 12 18.61 33.59 -55.91
CA VAL A 12 18.87 32.34 -55.17
C VAL A 12 19.30 32.78 -53.76
N TRP A 13 18.32 33.10 -52.91
CA TRP A 13 18.46 33.08 -51.45
C TRP A 13 17.06 33.14 -50.83
N LEU A 14 16.42 31.97 -50.71
CA LEU A 14 15.26 31.65 -49.86
C LEU A 14 14.78 30.24 -50.22
N CYS A 15 15.48 29.21 -49.73
CA CYS A 15 14.94 27.84 -49.61
C CYS A 15 15.86 27.06 -48.67
N GLY A 16 15.58 27.13 -47.38
CA GLY A 16 16.36 26.45 -46.36
C GLY A 16 15.68 26.40 -44.99
N MET A 17 14.34 26.45 -44.94
CA MET A 17 13.52 26.11 -43.78
C MET A 17 12.10 25.78 -44.25
N ALA A 18 11.91 24.56 -44.74
CA ALA A 18 10.60 23.93 -44.84
C ALA A 18 10.82 22.47 -44.44
N GLY A 19 10.50 22.14 -43.19
CA GLY A 19 10.45 20.75 -42.76
C GLY A 19 9.42 20.00 -43.60
N ASP A 20 9.69 18.72 -43.86
CA ASP A 20 8.85 17.81 -44.62
C ASP A 20 7.40 17.78 -44.09
N ALA A 21 6.55 18.66 -44.63
CA ALA A 21 5.11 18.49 -44.60
C ALA A 21 4.75 17.51 -45.72
N LEU A 22 4.94 16.21 -45.46
CA LEU A 22 4.35 15.14 -46.27
C LEU A 22 2.85 15.46 -46.44
N SER A 23 2.43 15.73 -47.68
CA SER A 23 1.04 15.92 -48.05
C SER A 23 0.28 14.62 -47.74
N ILE A 24 -0.54 14.63 -46.68
CA ILE A 24 -1.41 13.51 -46.36
C ILE A 24 -2.48 13.42 -47.45
N GLU A 25 -2.54 12.30 -48.15
CA GLU A 25 -3.54 12.07 -49.19
C GLU A 25 -4.96 12.16 -48.59
N PRO A 26 -5.87 12.96 -49.17
CA PRO A 26 -7.27 12.99 -48.78
C PRO A 26 -7.91 11.60 -48.82
N GLY A 27 -8.54 11.18 -47.72
CA GLY A 27 -9.17 9.86 -47.62
C GLY A 27 -8.27 8.72 -47.15
N SER A 28 -6.96 8.95 -46.97
CA SER A 28 -6.04 8.01 -46.33
C SER A 28 -6.44 7.68 -44.88
N ASN A 29 -5.94 6.56 -44.34
CA ASN A 29 -6.26 6.16 -42.96
C ASN A 29 -5.75 7.18 -41.93
N GLU A 30 -4.63 7.86 -42.20
CA GLU A 30 -4.14 8.95 -41.34
C GLU A 30 -5.02 10.20 -41.42
N ALA A 31 -5.56 10.54 -42.61
CA ALA A 31 -6.53 11.63 -42.73
C ALA A 31 -7.81 11.33 -41.93
N LYS A 32 -8.37 10.12 -42.08
CA LYS A 32 -9.55 9.66 -41.31
C LYS A 32 -9.30 9.65 -39.81
N ARG A 33 -8.12 9.19 -39.38
CA ARG A 33 -7.70 9.20 -37.97
C ARG A 33 -7.67 10.63 -37.41
N LYS A 34 -7.06 11.57 -38.12
CA LYS A 34 -7.00 12.98 -37.68
C LYS A 34 -8.37 13.62 -37.65
N GLU A 35 -9.20 13.39 -38.66
CA GLU A 35 -10.59 13.85 -38.73
C GLU A 35 -11.39 13.32 -37.53
N TYR A 36 -11.28 12.02 -37.24
CA TYR A 36 -11.93 11.36 -36.11
C TYR A 36 -11.55 11.98 -34.76
N ILE A 37 -10.25 12.12 -34.50
CA ILE A 37 -9.75 12.69 -33.24
C ILE A 37 -10.21 14.15 -33.11
N ALA A 38 -10.10 14.94 -34.18
CA ALA A 38 -10.54 16.33 -34.20
C ALA A 38 -12.06 16.48 -34.04
N ALA A 39 -12.85 15.49 -34.46
CA ALA A 39 -14.29 15.47 -34.28
C ALA A 39 -14.70 15.21 -32.84
N ILE A 40 -14.21 14.11 -32.25
CA ILE A 40 -14.65 13.66 -30.92
C ILE A 40 -14.17 14.58 -29.80
N THR A 41 -12.93 15.07 -29.91
CA THR A 41 -12.31 15.84 -28.81
C THR A 41 -12.91 17.24 -28.64
N ARG A 42 -13.79 17.70 -29.54
CA ARG A 42 -14.54 18.96 -29.35
C ARG A 42 -15.53 18.90 -28.19
N GLY A 43 -16.02 17.70 -27.86
CA GLY A 43 -17.03 17.53 -26.81
C GLY A 43 -18.41 18.10 -27.17
N ASP A 44 -18.72 18.27 -28.45
CA ASP A 44 -20.02 18.70 -28.99
C ASP A 44 -20.98 17.53 -29.24
N GLY A 45 -20.59 16.30 -28.88
CA GLY A 45 -21.44 15.11 -28.99
C GLY A 45 -21.56 14.56 -30.42
N VAL A 46 -20.54 14.75 -31.27
CA VAL A 46 -20.50 14.21 -32.64
C VAL A 46 -20.94 12.75 -32.71
N GLY A 47 -21.82 12.44 -33.66
CA GLY A 47 -22.27 11.09 -33.98
C GLY A 47 -21.27 10.34 -34.87
N LEU A 48 -21.77 9.54 -35.81
CA LEU A 48 -20.93 8.86 -36.79
C LEU A 48 -20.47 9.84 -37.89
N LEU A 49 -19.18 9.80 -38.23
CA LEU A 49 -18.62 10.46 -39.41
C LEU A 49 -19.07 9.74 -40.69
N PRO A 50 -19.07 10.41 -41.87
CA PRO A 50 -19.61 9.85 -43.11
C PRO A 50 -19.01 8.52 -43.56
N TRP A 51 -17.76 8.24 -43.19
CA TRP A 51 -17.06 7.00 -43.54
C TRP A 51 -17.24 5.87 -42.52
N GLN A 52 -17.88 6.14 -41.38
CA GLN A 52 -18.12 5.15 -40.32
C GLN A 52 -19.41 4.37 -40.56
N LYS A 53 -19.41 3.10 -40.15
CA LYS A 53 -20.59 2.23 -40.23
C LYS A 53 -21.39 2.26 -38.93
N SER A 54 -22.71 2.27 -39.05
CA SER A 54 -23.62 2.11 -37.92
C SER A 54 -23.83 0.63 -37.56
N GLY A 55 -24.19 0.37 -36.31
CA GLY A 55 -24.54 -0.97 -35.81
C GLY A 55 -23.34 -1.86 -35.48
N LEU A 56 -23.64 -3.01 -34.87
CA LEU A 56 -22.66 -4.03 -34.48
C LEU A 56 -21.98 -4.63 -35.71
N THR A 57 -20.68 -4.88 -35.62
CA THR A 57 -19.98 -5.60 -36.69
C THR A 57 -20.33 -7.10 -36.70
N ARG A 58 -19.95 -7.79 -37.77
CA ARG A 58 -20.11 -9.24 -37.87
C ARG A 58 -19.34 -9.96 -36.76
N GLU A 59 -18.14 -9.48 -36.45
CA GLU A 59 -17.28 -10.03 -35.40
C GLU A 59 -17.91 -9.89 -34.01
N GLU A 60 -18.54 -8.75 -33.72
CA GLU A 60 -19.29 -8.53 -32.47
C GLU A 60 -20.49 -9.49 -32.36
N ILE A 61 -21.25 -9.66 -33.45
CA ILE A 61 -22.41 -10.56 -33.50
C ILE A 61 -22.00 -12.02 -33.29
N GLU A 62 -20.99 -12.49 -34.03
CA GLU A 62 -20.48 -13.86 -33.89
C GLU A 62 -19.87 -14.10 -32.51
N PHE A 63 -19.18 -13.11 -31.94
CA PHE A 63 -18.68 -13.17 -30.56
C PHE A 63 -19.83 -13.33 -29.56
N ARG A 64 -20.87 -12.49 -29.67
CA ARG A 64 -22.04 -12.54 -28.78
C ARG A 64 -22.77 -13.88 -28.87
N GLN A 65 -22.91 -14.45 -30.06
CA GLN A 65 -23.49 -15.79 -30.25
C GLN A 65 -22.71 -16.86 -29.47
N ARG A 66 -21.38 -16.89 -29.60
CA ARG A 66 -20.53 -17.85 -28.85
C ARG A 66 -20.65 -17.68 -27.33
N ILE A 67 -20.75 -16.44 -26.85
CA ILE A 67 -20.99 -16.17 -25.42
C ILE A 67 -22.34 -16.73 -24.97
N GLU A 68 -23.41 -16.52 -25.74
CA GLU A 68 -24.75 -17.03 -25.39
C GLU A 68 -24.84 -18.56 -25.41
N GLU A 69 -24.14 -19.21 -26.35
CA GLU A 69 -23.98 -20.67 -26.40
C GLU A 69 -23.22 -21.17 -25.16
N ARG A 70 -22.11 -20.52 -24.80
CA ARG A 70 -21.32 -20.87 -23.61
C ARG A 70 -22.15 -20.77 -22.33
N LYS A 71 -22.88 -19.66 -22.12
CA LYS A 71 -23.79 -19.50 -20.97
C LYS A 71 -24.80 -20.65 -20.87
N THR A 72 -25.34 -21.07 -22.01
CA THR A 72 -26.32 -22.17 -22.10
C THR A 72 -25.69 -23.49 -21.69
N THR A 73 -24.49 -23.79 -22.20
CA THR A 73 -23.76 -25.02 -21.88
C THR A 73 -23.43 -25.11 -20.39
N LEU A 74 -22.90 -24.03 -19.80
CA LEU A 74 -22.53 -23.98 -18.38
C LEU A 74 -23.73 -24.23 -17.47
N LEU A 75 -24.83 -23.51 -17.67
CA LEU A 75 -26.01 -23.62 -16.80
C LEU A 75 -26.81 -24.91 -17.03
N LYS A 76 -26.66 -25.57 -18.18
CA LYS A 76 -27.26 -26.89 -18.46
C LYS A 76 -26.48 -28.03 -17.80
N GLY A 77 -25.15 -27.88 -17.67
CA GLY A 77 -24.26 -28.91 -17.12
C GLY A 77 -24.10 -28.91 -15.60
N ARG A 78 -24.66 -27.91 -14.89
CA ARG A 78 -24.49 -27.78 -13.43
C ARG A 78 -25.30 -28.83 -12.64
N PRO A 79 -24.79 -29.29 -11.49
CA PRO A 79 -25.59 -30.03 -10.50
C PRO A 79 -26.70 -29.15 -9.90
N GLN A 80 -27.70 -29.80 -9.31
CA GLN A 80 -28.68 -29.12 -8.48
C GLN A 80 -28.04 -28.68 -7.16
N ILE A 81 -28.18 -27.40 -6.83
CA ILE A 81 -27.63 -26.81 -5.61
C ILE A 81 -28.72 -26.64 -4.56
N GLN A 82 -28.41 -27.00 -3.32
CA GLN A 82 -29.25 -26.68 -2.17
C GLN A 82 -28.87 -25.28 -1.66
N HIS A 83 -29.86 -24.39 -1.66
CA HIS A 83 -29.70 -23.02 -1.16
C HIS A 83 -30.21 -22.88 0.28
N PRO A 84 -29.52 -22.10 1.15
CA PRO A 84 -28.31 -21.34 0.84
C PRO A 84 -27.05 -22.22 0.74
N ALA A 85 -26.22 -21.96 -0.26
CA ALA A 85 -24.98 -22.67 -0.56
C ALA A 85 -23.74 -22.01 0.06
N LEU A 86 -23.83 -20.75 0.46
CA LEU A 86 -22.74 -19.97 1.04
C LEU A 86 -22.71 -19.95 2.57
N PHE A 87 -23.72 -20.54 3.21
CA PHE A 87 -23.91 -20.57 4.65
C PHE A 87 -24.08 -22.01 5.11
N ASP A 88 -23.58 -22.34 6.30
CA ASP A 88 -23.87 -23.63 6.91
C ASP A 88 -25.29 -23.65 7.52
N SER A 89 -25.74 -24.83 7.95
CA SER A 89 -27.08 -25.02 8.53
C SER A 89 -27.31 -24.28 9.85
N GLU A 90 -26.24 -23.88 10.55
CA GLU A 90 -26.28 -23.26 11.87
C GLU A 90 -26.18 -21.73 11.82
N ALA A 91 -25.87 -21.16 10.65
CA ALA A 91 -25.62 -19.74 10.47
C ALA A 91 -26.79 -18.86 10.96
N ARG A 92 -28.04 -19.26 10.68
CA ARG A 92 -29.23 -18.53 11.15
C ARG A 92 -29.37 -18.58 12.67
N ARG A 93 -29.08 -19.74 13.30
CA ARG A 93 -29.12 -19.87 14.76
C ARG A 93 -28.10 -18.94 15.40
N ARG A 94 -26.83 -18.97 14.95
CA ARG A 94 -25.76 -18.10 15.45
C ARG A 94 -26.09 -16.63 15.28
N LEU A 95 -26.66 -16.22 14.13
CA LEU A 95 -27.11 -14.86 13.92
C LEU A 95 -28.11 -14.41 15.01
N LEU A 96 -29.15 -15.21 15.25
CA LEU A 96 -30.20 -14.87 16.23
C LEU A 96 -29.65 -14.79 17.65
N GLU A 97 -28.81 -15.75 18.05
CA GLU A 97 -28.15 -15.74 19.36
C GLU A 97 -27.21 -14.55 19.53
N ASN A 98 -26.45 -14.19 18.49
CA ASN A 98 -25.56 -13.04 18.54
C ASN A 98 -26.33 -11.72 18.68
N VAL A 99 -27.47 -11.57 18.00
CA VAL A 99 -28.35 -10.39 18.14
C VAL A 99 -28.91 -10.27 19.56
N GLU A 100 -29.27 -11.38 20.19
CA GLU A 100 -29.72 -11.40 21.57
C GLU A 100 -28.59 -11.03 22.55
N ASN A 101 -27.39 -11.56 22.33
CA ASN A 101 -26.32 -11.54 23.34
C ASN A 101 -25.26 -10.43 23.16
N ALA A 102 -25.18 -9.79 22.00
CA ALA A 102 -24.14 -8.79 21.69
C ALA A 102 -24.72 -7.44 21.22
N GLU A 103 -24.30 -6.35 21.87
CA GLU A 103 -24.74 -4.99 21.50
C GLU A 103 -24.29 -4.62 20.08
N GLY A 104 -23.04 -4.94 19.71
CA GLY A 104 -22.52 -4.70 18.37
C GLY A 104 -23.33 -5.42 17.28
N ALA A 105 -23.84 -6.61 17.58
CA ALA A 105 -24.72 -7.34 16.65
C ALA A 105 -26.05 -6.61 16.44
N ARG A 106 -26.69 -6.12 17.51
CA ARG A 106 -27.93 -5.33 17.40
C ARG A 106 -27.74 -4.05 16.60
N HIS A 107 -26.63 -3.34 16.81
CA HIS A 107 -26.32 -2.13 16.04
C HIS A 107 -26.19 -2.44 14.54
N LEU A 108 -25.50 -3.53 14.20
CA LEU A 108 -25.33 -3.94 12.80
C LEU A 108 -26.65 -4.38 12.16
N THR A 109 -27.46 -5.20 12.83
CA THR A 109 -28.74 -5.67 12.28
C THR A 109 -29.78 -4.55 12.18
N ASN A 110 -29.78 -3.58 13.10
CA ASN A 110 -30.61 -2.37 13.00
C ASN A 110 -30.21 -1.52 11.79
N ARG A 111 -28.92 -1.45 11.46
CA ARG A 111 -28.45 -0.79 10.23
C ARG A 111 -28.99 -1.48 8.98
N TRP A 112 -28.89 -2.82 8.91
CA TRP A 112 -29.45 -3.60 7.80
C TRP A 112 -30.95 -3.33 7.62
N ARG A 113 -31.70 -3.40 8.73
CA ARG A 113 -33.13 -3.13 8.74
C ARG A 113 -33.44 -1.71 8.30
N THR A 114 -32.68 -0.71 8.73
CA THR A 114 -32.91 0.69 8.33
C THR A 114 -32.77 0.88 6.82
N ILE A 115 -31.77 0.27 6.20
CA ILE A 115 -31.59 0.33 4.74
C ILE A 115 -32.69 -0.47 4.02
N ALA A 116 -32.98 -1.68 4.52
CA ALA A 116 -34.01 -2.55 3.97
C ALA A 116 -35.40 -1.88 4.00
N ASP A 117 -35.81 -1.35 5.16
CA ASP A 117 -37.07 -0.62 5.36
C ASP A 117 -37.13 0.60 4.44
N HIS A 118 -36.06 1.40 4.35
CA HIS A 118 -36.01 2.53 3.41
C HIS A 118 -36.34 2.11 1.99
N ILE A 119 -35.76 1.02 1.49
CA ILE A 119 -35.94 0.56 0.11
C ILE A 119 -37.34 0.02 -0.14
N VAL A 120 -37.86 -0.84 0.74
CA VAL A 120 -39.20 -1.44 0.56
C VAL A 120 -40.33 -0.41 0.73
N ASP A 121 -40.06 0.70 1.43
CA ASP A 121 -41.02 1.79 1.62
C ASP A 121 -40.98 2.83 0.47
N GLN A 122 -40.09 2.67 -0.53
CA GLN A 122 -40.05 3.55 -1.69
C GLN A 122 -41.22 3.28 -2.66
N PRO A 123 -41.67 4.29 -3.42
CA PRO A 123 -42.71 4.11 -4.42
C PRO A 123 -42.26 3.24 -5.60
N ASP A 124 -43.24 2.70 -6.32
CA ASP A 124 -43.03 1.99 -7.58
C ASP A 124 -42.13 2.78 -8.54
N GLY A 125 -41.19 2.09 -9.19
CA GLY A 125 -40.23 2.70 -10.11
C GLY A 125 -38.95 3.22 -9.47
N TYR A 126 -38.86 3.24 -8.13
CA TYR A 126 -37.63 3.64 -7.43
C TYR A 126 -36.40 2.81 -7.84
N VAL A 127 -36.55 1.47 -7.96
CA VAL A 127 -35.46 0.59 -8.38
C VAL A 127 -34.96 0.95 -9.79
N ALA A 128 -35.86 1.28 -10.71
CA ALA A 128 -35.50 1.70 -12.07
C ALA A 128 -34.82 3.09 -12.10
N GLN A 129 -35.22 4.01 -11.21
CA GLN A 129 -34.57 5.31 -11.03
C GLN A 129 -33.16 5.19 -10.42
N MET A 130 -32.94 4.21 -9.56
CA MET A 130 -31.64 3.97 -8.93
C MET A 130 -30.69 3.19 -9.83
N ILE A 131 -31.22 2.37 -10.74
CA ILE A 131 -30.44 1.53 -11.67
C ILE A 131 -30.81 1.95 -13.09
N GLU A 132 -30.15 3.01 -13.55
CA GLU A 132 -30.41 3.64 -14.84
C GLU A 132 -29.80 2.85 -16.02
N GLU A 133 -30.38 2.96 -17.21
CA GLU A 133 -29.86 2.27 -18.41
C GLU A 133 -28.56 2.90 -18.93
N LEU A 134 -28.40 4.21 -18.75
CA LEU A 134 -27.18 4.92 -19.13
C LEU A 134 -26.02 4.48 -18.24
N THR A 135 -24.87 4.20 -18.85
CA THR A 135 -23.69 3.72 -18.13
C THR A 135 -23.27 4.68 -17.01
N PRO A 136 -22.97 4.14 -15.81
CA PRO A 136 -22.43 4.91 -14.71
C PRO A 136 -21.08 5.56 -15.04
N TRP A 137 -20.73 6.63 -14.32
CA TRP A 137 -19.39 7.25 -14.37
C TRP A 137 -18.79 7.29 -12.98
N TYR A 138 -17.47 7.28 -12.90
CA TYR A 138 -16.75 7.00 -11.66
C TYR A 138 -16.09 8.24 -11.05
N GLY A 139 -15.74 8.16 -9.77
CA GLY A 139 -15.15 9.27 -9.00
C GLY A 139 -13.62 9.31 -8.94
N TYR A 140 -12.89 8.46 -9.68
CA TYR A 140 -11.43 8.56 -9.79
C TYR A 140 -11.01 9.89 -10.40
N GLY A 141 -9.96 10.49 -9.84
CA GLY A 141 -9.52 11.84 -10.22
C GLY A 141 -10.51 12.96 -9.87
N PHE A 142 -11.52 12.70 -9.01
CA PHE A 142 -12.51 13.70 -8.63
C PHE A 142 -11.85 15.02 -8.21
N THR A 143 -12.23 16.08 -8.91
CA THR A 143 -11.75 17.44 -8.68
C THR A 143 -12.97 18.35 -8.55
N CYS A 144 -13.18 18.94 -7.38
CA CYS A 144 -14.27 19.88 -7.15
C CYS A 144 -13.88 21.26 -7.71
N PRO A 145 -14.57 21.79 -8.74
CA PRO A 145 -14.25 23.09 -9.32
C PRO A 145 -14.35 24.27 -8.33
N HIS A 146 -15.13 24.12 -7.25
CA HIS A 146 -15.23 25.14 -6.20
C HIS A 146 -14.05 25.11 -5.20
N CYS A 147 -13.32 23.99 -5.11
CA CYS A 147 -12.20 23.81 -4.19
C CYS A 147 -10.83 23.90 -4.85
N VAL A 148 -10.71 23.45 -6.10
CA VAL A 148 -9.41 23.31 -6.77
C VAL A 148 -8.63 24.63 -6.74
N ASP A 149 -7.32 24.54 -6.56
CA ASP A 149 -6.38 25.68 -6.40
C ASP A 149 -6.59 26.55 -5.15
N ARG A 150 -7.56 26.23 -4.28
CA ARG A 150 -7.86 26.96 -3.03
C ARG A 150 -7.85 26.08 -1.78
N LEU A 151 -8.69 25.05 -1.76
CA LEU A 151 -8.86 24.12 -0.64
C LEU A 151 -8.31 22.72 -0.94
N THR A 152 -8.26 22.34 -2.21
CA THR A 152 -7.80 21.02 -2.65
C THR A 152 -6.95 21.14 -3.91
N GLN A 153 -6.10 20.16 -4.13
CA GLN A 153 -5.39 19.99 -5.38
C GLN A 153 -6.23 19.25 -6.43
N GLU A 154 -5.86 19.41 -7.70
CA GLU A 154 -6.37 18.60 -8.80
C GLU A 154 -6.13 17.12 -8.53
N GLY A 155 -7.09 16.28 -8.91
CA GLY A 155 -6.97 14.83 -8.77
C GLY A 155 -6.80 14.35 -7.33
N SER A 156 -7.07 15.20 -6.32
CA SER A 156 -7.01 14.82 -4.90
C SER A 156 -7.84 13.57 -4.63
N GLY A 157 -8.90 13.30 -5.39
CA GLY A 157 -9.60 12.02 -5.34
C GLY A 157 -10.43 11.84 -4.06
N ARG A 158 -11.42 10.93 -4.17
CA ARG A 158 -12.37 10.50 -3.11
C ARG A 158 -12.86 11.60 -2.16
N SER A 159 -13.35 12.69 -2.74
CA SER A 159 -13.91 13.82 -2.00
C SER A 159 -15.35 14.12 -2.40
N ALA A 160 -16.10 13.14 -2.92
CA ALA A 160 -17.53 13.28 -3.19
C ALA A 160 -18.32 12.38 -2.22
N ASN A 161 -19.21 12.97 -1.44
CA ASN A 161 -20.16 12.26 -0.60
C ASN A 161 -21.48 12.12 -1.32
N TRP A 162 -22.12 10.98 -1.17
CA TRP A 162 -23.46 10.69 -1.67
C TRP A 162 -24.32 10.15 -0.52
N ASP A 163 -25.62 10.43 -0.55
CA ASP A 163 -26.59 9.99 0.46
C ASP A 163 -27.80 9.41 -0.25
N TYR A 164 -28.15 8.16 0.04
CA TYR A 164 -29.27 7.46 -0.60
C TYR A 164 -30.63 8.13 -0.35
N ARG A 165 -30.74 8.98 0.68
CA ARG A 165 -31.95 9.77 0.97
C ARG A 165 -32.06 11.01 0.10
N LYS A 166 -30.99 11.38 -0.61
CA LYS A 166 -30.91 12.47 -1.60
C LYS A 166 -30.21 11.93 -2.84
N PRO A 167 -30.81 10.93 -3.52
CA PRO A 167 -30.09 10.08 -4.46
C PRO A 167 -29.64 10.80 -5.73
N GLU A 168 -30.22 11.97 -6.05
CA GLU A 168 -29.94 12.73 -7.27
C GLU A 168 -28.73 13.68 -7.19
N GLN A 169 -28.00 13.69 -6.07
CA GLN A 169 -26.91 14.64 -5.87
C GLN A 169 -25.72 14.06 -5.11
N ILE A 170 -24.54 14.58 -5.42
CA ILE A 170 -23.31 14.40 -4.65
C ILE A 170 -22.89 15.74 -4.03
N SER A 171 -22.10 15.70 -2.97
CA SER A 171 -21.52 16.90 -2.35
C SER A 171 -20.01 16.77 -2.16
N CYS A 172 -19.25 17.84 -2.35
CA CYS A 172 -17.83 17.83 -2.05
C CYS A 172 -17.60 17.59 -0.54
N GLY A 173 -16.74 16.65 -0.18
CA GLY A 173 -16.38 16.34 1.21
C GLY A 173 -15.56 17.42 1.90
N VAL A 174 -15.02 18.38 1.15
CA VAL A 174 -14.26 19.51 1.69
C VAL A 174 -15.15 20.74 1.85
N CYS A 175 -15.72 21.27 0.76
CA CYS A 175 -16.52 22.52 0.81
C CYS A 175 -18.04 22.32 0.85
N ARG A 176 -18.53 21.08 0.78
CA ARG A 176 -19.97 20.74 0.71
C ARG A 176 -20.72 21.25 -0.52
N GLN A 177 -20.06 21.82 -1.52
CA GLN A 177 -20.67 22.17 -2.81
C GLN A 177 -21.39 20.96 -3.41
N VAL A 178 -22.65 21.16 -3.79
CA VAL A 178 -23.51 20.12 -4.36
C VAL A 178 -23.34 20.07 -5.89
N TYR A 179 -23.35 18.87 -6.46
CA TYR A 179 -23.39 18.61 -7.89
C TYR A 179 -24.48 17.58 -8.23
N PRO A 180 -25.10 17.63 -9.43
CA PRO A 180 -24.92 18.64 -10.48
C PRO A 180 -25.25 20.08 -10.03
N SER A 181 -24.66 21.08 -10.68
CA SER A 181 -24.78 22.50 -10.28
C SER A 181 -24.85 23.40 -11.50
N GLU A 182 -25.76 24.38 -11.49
CA GLU A 182 -25.86 25.40 -12.54
C GLU A 182 -24.61 26.28 -12.65
N ALA A 183 -23.90 26.49 -11.54
CA ALA A 183 -22.64 27.25 -11.52
C ALA A 183 -21.47 26.47 -12.14
N TYR A 184 -21.58 25.13 -12.19
CA TYR A 184 -20.57 24.23 -12.74
C TYR A 184 -21.21 23.22 -13.71
N PRO A 185 -21.81 23.68 -14.81
CA PRO A 185 -22.59 22.83 -15.69
C PRO A 185 -21.69 21.87 -16.48
N GLU A 186 -22.17 20.65 -16.72
CA GLU A 186 -21.52 19.69 -17.62
C GLU A 186 -21.74 20.11 -19.07
N THR A 187 -20.84 20.93 -19.60
CA THR A 187 -20.97 21.54 -20.94
C THR A 187 -20.43 20.70 -22.09
N ALA A 188 -19.72 19.60 -21.80
CA ALA A 188 -19.17 18.70 -22.81
C ALA A 188 -20.01 17.42 -22.92
N MET A 189 -19.99 16.82 -24.11
CA MET A 189 -20.70 15.58 -24.41
C MET A 189 -19.76 14.58 -25.08
N LEU A 190 -19.64 13.38 -24.51
CA LEU A 190 -19.01 12.23 -25.13
C LEU A 190 -20.10 11.29 -25.65
N ASN A 191 -20.22 11.17 -26.97
CA ASN A 191 -21.25 10.37 -27.63
C ASN A 191 -20.70 9.00 -28.04
N ALA A 192 -21.46 7.94 -27.72
CA ALA A 192 -21.21 6.55 -28.09
C ALA A 192 -22.35 6.09 -29.02
N PRO A 193 -22.35 6.55 -30.29
CA PRO A 193 -23.46 6.34 -31.21
C PRO A 193 -23.67 4.89 -31.65
N ARG A 194 -22.66 4.00 -31.60
CA ARG A 194 -22.84 2.59 -31.96
C ARG A 194 -23.71 1.86 -30.94
N MET A 195 -23.57 2.23 -29.67
CA MET A 195 -24.35 1.70 -28.55
C MET A 195 -25.46 2.64 -28.05
N GLY A 196 -25.65 3.78 -28.70
CA GLY A 196 -26.74 4.72 -28.41
C GLY A 196 -26.65 5.46 -27.08
N GLN A 197 -25.45 5.61 -26.50
CA GLN A 197 -25.25 6.27 -25.20
C GLN A 197 -24.59 7.64 -25.31
N LYS A 198 -24.89 8.54 -24.36
CA LYS A 198 -24.40 9.92 -24.32
C LYS A 198 -24.01 10.31 -22.89
N PHE A 199 -22.78 10.78 -22.70
CA PHE A 199 -22.24 11.16 -21.40
C PHE A 199 -21.96 12.65 -21.33
N SER A 200 -22.56 13.33 -20.35
CA SER A 200 -22.26 14.72 -20.04
C SER A 200 -21.02 14.83 -19.14
N LEU A 201 -20.13 15.74 -19.48
CA LEU A 201 -18.83 15.95 -18.83
C LEU A 201 -18.59 17.45 -18.57
N TYR A 202 -17.85 17.75 -17.51
CA TYR A 202 -17.43 19.09 -17.14
C TYR A 202 -16.11 19.45 -17.82
N PHE A 203 -16.13 20.44 -18.72
CA PHE A 203 -14.92 21.17 -19.13
C PHE A 203 -14.64 22.27 -18.14
N ASN A 204 -13.40 22.38 -17.65
CA ASN A 204 -13.01 23.44 -16.73
C ASN A 204 -12.87 24.80 -17.45
N GLU A 205 -12.62 25.87 -16.69
CA GLU A 205 -12.47 27.22 -17.24
C GLU A 205 -11.33 27.35 -18.25
N ARG A 206 -10.21 26.65 -18.02
CA ARG A 206 -9.03 26.68 -18.89
C ARG A 206 -9.34 26.05 -20.25
N GLU A 207 -10.05 24.92 -20.25
CA GLU A 207 -10.51 24.23 -21.47
C GLU A 207 -11.54 25.08 -22.23
N ARG A 208 -12.50 25.71 -21.52
CA ARG A 208 -13.51 26.57 -22.16
C ARG A 208 -12.92 27.84 -22.77
N ALA A 209 -11.90 28.42 -22.12
CA ALA A 209 -11.20 29.59 -22.63
C ALA A 209 -10.32 29.29 -23.86
N ASN A 210 -9.93 28.02 -24.06
CA ASN A 210 -9.03 27.59 -25.14
C ASN A 210 -9.64 26.42 -25.94
N PRO A 211 -10.78 26.63 -26.63
CA PRO A 211 -11.56 25.55 -27.23
C PRO A 211 -10.84 24.84 -28.40
N MET A 212 -9.72 25.37 -28.88
CA MET A 212 -8.89 24.77 -29.92
C MET A 212 -7.80 23.84 -29.36
N ASP A 213 -7.41 23.97 -28.09
CA ASP A 213 -6.45 23.05 -27.46
C ASP A 213 -7.18 21.84 -26.90
N ARG A 214 -7.11 20.73 -27.65
CA ARG A 214 -7.66 19.44 -27.26
C ARG A 214 -6.60 18.42 -26.88
N SER A 215 -5.38 18.85 -26.57
CA SER A 215 -4.33 17.95 -26.07
C SER A 215 -4.72 17.29 -24.74
N GLY A 216 -5.52 17.98 -23.92
CA GLY A 216 -5.85 17.57 -22.54
C GLY A 216 -4.96 18.21 -21.47
N LYS A 217 -3.93 18.97 -21.85
CA LYS A 217 -3.04 19.67 -20.90
C LYS A 217 -3.76 20.70 -20.04
N LEU A 218 -4.89 21.21 -20.53
CA LEU A 218 -5.72 22.20 -19.82
C LEU A 218 -6.81 21.57 -18.95
N ALA A 219 -7.10 20.27 -19.13
CA ALA A 219 -8.01 19.53 -18.25
C ALA A 219 -7.41 19.40 -16.85
N TYR A 220 -8.22 18.99 -15.87
CA TYR A 220 -7.67 18.63 -14.56
C TYR A 220 -6.72 17.44 -14.70
N GLN A 221 -5.67 17.42 -13.88
CA GLN A 221 -4.64 16.40 -13.94
C GLN A 221 -4.75 15.42 -12.78
N TRP A 222 -4.59 14.14 -13.07
CA TRP A 222 -4.46 13.06 -12.10
C TRP A 222 -3.24 12.19 -12.45
N ILE A 223 -2.61 11.50 -11.48
CA ILE A 223 -1.40 10.65 -11.59
C ILE A 223 -0.51 10.90 -12.83
N GLY A 224 0.61 11.61 -12.69
CA GLY A 224 1.58 11.73 -13.77
C GLY A 224 1.00 12.37 -15.04
N THR A 225 0.29 13.50 -14.84
CA THR A 225 -0.27 14.38 -15.88
C THR A 225 -1.29 13.72 -16.81
N ARG A 226 -2.20 12.89 -16.27
CA ARG A 226 -3.33 12.34 -17.03
C ARG A 226 -4.52 13.30 -17.00
N PRO A 227 -5.08 13.66 -18.16
CA PRO A 227 -6.23 14.57 -18.23
C PRO A 227 -7.50 13.90 -17.73
N MET A 228 -8.30 14.65 -16.98
CA MET A 228 -9.53 14.21 -16.34
C MET A 228 -10.67 15.22 -16.58
N ASN A 229 -11.77 14.73 -17.14
CA ASN A 229 -13.06 15.42 -17.26
C ASN A 229 -14.09 14.71 -16.35
N MET A 230 -14.77 15.48 -15.51
CA MET A 230 -15.69 14.94 -14.50
C MET A 230 -17.09 14.76 -15.08
N SER A 231 -17.77 13.65 -14.73
CA SER A 231 -19.23 13.54 -14.86
C SER A 231 -19.84 13.44 -13.47
N PHE A 232 -20.30 14.55 -12.92
CA PHE A 232 -21.06 14.59 -11.68
C PHE A 232 -22.36 13.80 -11.78
N SER A 233 -23.10 13.92 -12.89
CA SER A 233 -24.33 13.15 -13.10
C SER A 233 -24.04 11.66 -13.22
N GLY A 234 -22.94 11.27 -13.88
CA GLY A 234 -22.52 9.88 -13.94
C GLY A 234 -22.01 9.32 -12.61
N MET A 235 -21.33 10.14 -11.80
CA MET A 235 -20.95 9.78 -10.42
C MET A 235 -22.17 9.55 -9.52
N VAL A 236 -23.23 10.34 -9.69
CA VAL A 236 -24.53 10.09 -9.05
C VAL A 236 -25.06 8.71 -9.47
N ARG A 237 -25.12 8.41 -10.78
CA ARG A 237 -25.57 7.09 -11.29
C ARG A 237 -24.76 5.93 -10.71
N GLN A 238 -23.44 6.06 -10.65
CA GLN A 238 -22.56 5.04 -10.08
C GLN A 238 -22.81 4.83 -8.58
N SER A 239 -23.04 5.91 -7.84
CA SER A 239 -23.33 5.84 -6.41
C SER A 239 -24.68 5.16 -6.15
N LYS A 240 -25.72 5.50 -6.93
CA LYS A 240 -27.03 4.84 -6.87
C LYS A 240 -26.92 3.34 -7.16
N ALA A 241 -26.27 2.96 -8.26
CA ALA A 241 -26.12 1.56 -8.65
C ALA A 241 -25.30 0.76 -7.61
N ALA A 242 -24.17 1.30 -7.13
CA ALA A 242 -23.37 0.63 -6.10
C ALA A 242 -24.15 0.48 -4.78
N PHE A 243 -24.96 1.47 -4.40
CA PHE A 243 -25.83 1.37 -3.24
C PHE A 243 -26.87 0.26 -3.37
N MET A 244 -27.57 0.18 -4.51
CA MET A 244 -28.60 -0.85 -4.71
C MET A 244 -28.00 -2.26 -4.68
N LEU A 245 -26.81 -2.47 -5.26
CA LEU A 245 -26.10 -3.75 -5.17
C LEU A 245 -25.68 -4.10 -3.75
N GLY A 246 -25.14 -3.14 -2.98
CA GLY A 246 -24.80 -3.36 -1.58
C GLY A 246 -26.03 -3.67 -0.72
N ALA A 247 -27.16 -3.01 -1.00
CA ALA A 247 -28.39 -3.20 -0.26
C ALA A 247 -29.05 -4.57 -0.49
N VAL A 248 -28.68 -5.30 -1.54
CA VAL A 248 -29.13 -6.69 -1.76
C VAL A 248 -28.76 -7.58 -0.57
N GLU A 249 -27.57 -7.42 0.02
CA GLU A 249 -27.18 -8.13 1.25
C GLU A 249 -28.03 -7.70 2.43
N ASP A 250 -28.17 -6.39 2.68
CA ASP A 250 -28.91 -5.84 3.82
C ASP A 250 -30.39 -6.30 3.79
N LEU A 251 -31.03 -6.32 2.61
CA LEU A 251 -32.38 -6.84 2.39
C LEU A 251 -32.46 -8.34 2.66
N ALA A 252 -31.51 -9.12 2.15
CA ALA A 252 -31.50 -10.58 2.33
C ALA A 252 -31.26 -10.98 3.80
N TYR A 253 -30.38 -10.28 4.50
CA TYR A 253 -30.17 -10.49 5.94
C TYR A 253 -31.41 -10.09 6.75
N THR A 254 -32.07 -8.99 6.39
CA THR A 254 -33.31 -8.57 7.05
C THR A 254 -34.45 -9.57 6.80
N TYR A 255 -34.53 -10.14 5.59
CA TYR A 255 -35.44 -11.26 5.29
C TYR A 255 -35.15 -12.48 6.17
N LEU A 256 -33.88 -12.87 6.32
CA LEU A 256 -33.50 -14.01 7.16
C LEU A 256 -33.87 -13.83 8.64
N LEU A 257 -33.77 -12.59 9.13
CA LEU A 257 -34.13 -12.19 10.49
C LEU A 257 -35.65 -12.18 10.73
N THR A 258 -36.41 -11.61 9.78
CA THR A 258 -37.84 -11.29 9.98
C THR A 258 -38.79 -12.33 9.37
N GLY A 259 -38.37 -13.00 8.29
CA GLY A 259 -39.23 -13.83 7.46
C GLY A 259 -40.20 -13.04 6.56
N GLU A 260 -40.14 -11.70 6.52
CA GLU A 260 -41.09 -10.87 5.76
C GLU A 260 -40.80 -10.92 4.25
N PRO A 261 -41.74 -11.40 3.40
CA PRO A 261 -41.51 -11.56 1.95
C PRO A 261 -41.15 -10.28 1.19
N ARG A 262 -41.54 -9.10 1.69
CA ARG A 262 -41.30 -7.81 1.02
C ARG A 262 -39.81 -7.54 0.79
N TYR A 263 -38.94 -7.91 1.73
CA TYR A 263 -37.50 -7.71 1.58
C TYR A 263 -36.92 -8.61 0.49
N ALA A 264 -37.33 -9.88 0.44
CA ALA A 264 -36.91 -10.80 -0.62
C ALA A 264 -37.46 -10.37 -1.99
N ALA A 265 -38.68 -9.82 -2.05
CA ALA A 265 -39.27 -9.31 -3.29
C ALA A 265 -38.43 -8.16 -3.87
N SER A 266 -37.98 -7.22 -3.03
CA SER A 266 -37.07 -6.15 -3.47
C SER A 266 -35.70 -6.67 -3.92
N VAL A 267 -35.15 -7.72 -3.30
CA VAL A 267 -33.93 -8.38 -3.82
C VAL A 267 -34.14 -8.86 -5.25
N VAL A 268 -35.25 -9.56 -5.52
CA VAL A 268 -35.57 -10.06 -6.87
C VAL A 268 -35.72 -8.91 -7.87
N GLU A 269 -36.42 -7.84 -7.50
CA GLU A 269 -36.61 -6.66 -8.36
C GLU A 269 -35.28 -5.98 -8.71
N ILE A 270 -34.44 -5.74 -7.71
CA ILE A 270 -33.12 -5.11 -7.89
C ILE A 270 -32.26 -5.95 -8.83
N MET A 271 -32.15 -7.25 -8.58
CA MET A 271 -31.30 -8.14 -9.38
C MET A 271 -31.81 -8.28 -10.81
N ASP A 272 -33.13 -8.37 -11.03
CA ASP A 272 -33.73 -8.41 -12.36
C ASP A 272 -33.47 -7.13 -13.16
N ARG A 273 -33.52 -5.97 -12.49
CA ARG A 273 -33.18 -4.68 -13.10
C ARG A 273 -31.69 -4.61 -13.45
N PHE A 274 -30.80 -5.06 -12.56
CA PHE A 274 -29.37 -5.12 -12.85
C PHE A 274 -29.05 -6.02 -14.05
N ALA A 275 -29.68 -7.19 -14.17
CA ALA A 275 -29.47 -8.09 -15.30
C ALA A 275 -29.84 -7.44 -16.65
N HIS A 276 -30.81 -6.51 -16.66
CA HIS A 276 -31.13 -5.71 -17.84
C HIS A 276 -30.09 -4.61 -18.11
N CYS A 277 -29.72 -3.83 -17.10
CA CYS A 277 -28.85 -2.66 -17.28
C CYS A 277 -27.38 -3.05 -17.49
N TYR A 278 -26.82 -3.90 -16.62
CA TYR A 278 -25.39 -4.23 -16.61
C TYR A 278 -24.92 -4.87 -17.92
N ARG A 279 -25.76 -5.73 -18.52
CA ARG A 279 -25.51 -6.34 -19.83
C ARG A 279 -25.25 -5.31 -20.94
N ASN A 280 -25.83 -4.12 -20.82
CA ASN A 280 -25.76 -3.05 -21.82
C ASN A 280 -24.84 -1.89 -21.42
N TRP A 281 -24.27 -1.90 -20.21
CA TRP A 281 -23.35 -0.85 -19.79
C TRP A 281 -21.99 -0.95 -20.49
N LEU A 282 -21.45 0.18 -20.94
CA LEU A 282 -20.23 0.24 -21.74
C LEU A 282 -18.98 0.04 -20.90
N TYR A 283 -18.02 -0.67 -21.48
CA TYR A 283 -16.70 -0.84 -20.93
C TYR A 283 -15.90 0.47 -20.96
N HIS A 284 -15.36 0.87 -19.83
CA HIS A 284 -14.62 2.12 -19.70
C HIS A 284 -13.48 2.00 -18.69
N ASP A 285 -12.43 2.82 -18.86
CA ASP A 285 -11.28 2.90 -17.96
C ASP A 285 -11.32 4.15 -17.08
N TYR A 286 -10.53 4.17 -16.00
CA TYR A 286 -10.50 5.33 -15.11
C TYR A 286 -9.82 6.59 -15.71
N TRP A 287 -9.37 6.55 -16.98
CA TRP A 287 -8.76 7.68 -17.72
C TRP A 287 -9.73 8.34 -18.71
N ASN A 288 -11.03 8.19 -18.47
CA ASN A 288 -12.15 8.73 -19.23
C ASN A 288 -12.30 8.14 -20.64
N THR A 289 -11.71 6.97 -20.89
CA THR A 289 -11.91 6.26 -22.15
C THR A 289 -13.13 5.36 -22.05
N VAL A 290 -13.97 5.39 -23.08
CA VAL A 290 -15.14 4.50 -23.23
C VAL A 290 -15.02 3.71 -24.53
N ALA A 291 -15.37 2.43 -24.51
CA ALA A 291 -15.52 1.60 -25.69
C ALA A 291 -16.98 1.61 -26.18
N ASP A 292 -17.22 2.14 -27.37
CA ASP A 292 -18.51 2.20 -28.06
C ASP A 292 -18.76 0.94 -28.90
N CYS A 293 -18.85 -0.20 -28.23
CA CYS A 293 -19.11 -1.52 -28.81
C CYS A 293 -19.69 -2.47 -27.75
N ASP A 294 -19.97 -3.72 -28.13
CA ASP A 294 -20.38 -4.75 -27.16
C ASP A 294 -19.38 -4.83 -25.97
N PRO A 295 -19.85 -4.76 -24.71
CA PRO A 295 -18.95 -4.55 -23.58
C PRO A 295 -18.10 -5.77 -23.21
N LEU A 296 -18.54 -7.01 -23.51
CA LEU A 296 -17.67 -8.18 -23.36
C LEU A 296 -16.64 -8.22 -24.49
N TYR A 297 -17.06 -7.88 -25.72
CA TYR A 297 -16.13 -7.78 -26.84
C TYR A 297 -15.04 -6.73 -26.54
N ALA A 298 -15.42 -5.60 -25.96
CA ALA A 298 -14.50 -4.57 -25.51
C ALA A 298 -13.48 -5.09 -24.48
N ALA A 299 -13.94 -5.83 -23.47
CA ALA A 299 -13.07 -6.39 -22.43
C ALA A 299 -12.08 -7.44 -22.96
N VAL A 300 -12.44 -8.21 -23.99
CA VAL A 300 -11.53 -9.16 -24.67
C VAL A 300 -10.50 -8.43 -25.54
N ASN A 301 -10.89 -7.31 -26.15
CA ASN A 301 -10.12 -6.62 -27.18
C ASN A 301 -9.59 -5.26 -26.73
N ASP A 302 -9.54 -4.98 -25.44
CA ASP A 302 -9.24 -3.64 -24.89
C ASP A 302 -7.89 -3.05 -25.35
N MET A 303 -6.96 -3.89 -25.79
CA MET A 303 -5.67 -3.49 -26.37
C MET A 303 -5.62 -3.40 -27.91
N ASN A 304 -6.69 -3.80 -28.62
CA ASN A 304 -6.73 -3.97 -30.07
C ASN A 304 -8.09 -3.59 -30.71
N LEU A 305 -8.77 -2.57 -30.19
CA LEU A 305 -10.03 -2.10 -30.77
C LEU A 305 -9.79 -1.28 -32.05
N PRO A 306 -10.72 -1.25 -33.01
CA PRO A 306 -10.76 -0.19 -34.02
C PRO A 306 -10.82 1.20 -33.37
N LEU A 307 -10.16 2.19 -33.97
CA LEU A 307 -10.16 3.57 -33.45
C LEU A 307 -11.57 4.11 -33.25
N GLU A 308 -12.47 3.77 -34.18
CA GLU A 308 -13.86 4.18 -34.17
C GLU A 308 -14.67 3.68 -32.96
N PHE A 309 -14.17 2.69 -32.21
CA PHE A 309 -14.80 2.20 -30.99
C PHE A 309 -14.30 2.97 -29.76
N LYS A 310 -13.10 3.57 -29.80
CA LYS A 310 -12.51 4.27 -28.65
C LYS A 310 -12.97 5.73 -28.57
N ARG A 311 -13.63 6.11 -27.47
CA ARG A 311 -14.09 7.48 -27.18
C ARG A 311 -13.33 8.09 -26.00
N ASN A 312 -12.75 9.29 -26.17
CA ASN A 312 -12.05 10.08 -25.16
C ASN A 312 -11.99 11.56 -25.63
N LEU A 313 -12.03 12.52 -24.70
CA LEU A 313 -12.01 13.96 -25.06
C LEU A 313 -10.60 14.55 -25.23
N SER A 314 -9.54 13.81 -24.94
CA SER A 314 -8.14 14.27 -25.11
C SER A 314 -7.49 13.64 -26.34
N ALA A 315 -6.95 14.48 -27.23
CA ALA A 315 -6.23 14.07 -28.43
C ALA A 315 -4.92 13.32 -28.10
N ASP A 316 -4.23 13.69 -27.02
CA ASP A 316 -2.98 13.03 -26.61
C ASP A 316 -3.19 11.57 -26.22
N ASN A 317 -4.41 11.22 -25.77
CA ASN A 317 -4.79 9.84 -25.46
C ASN A 317 -4.93 8.95 -26.71
N TYR A 318 -4.93 9.53 -27.91
CA TYR A 318 -4.95 8.83 -29.21
C TYR A 318 -3.60 8.81 -29.93
N LYS A 319 -2.56 9.44 -29.37
CA LYS A 319 -1.29 9.67 -30.07
C LYS A 319 -0.58 8.40 -30.54
N ARG A 320 -0.86 7.26 -29.91
CA ARG A 320 -0.27 5.94 -30.23
C ARG A 320 -1.22 5.01 -31.00
N ASP A 321 -2.44 5.45 -31.26
CA ASP A 321 -3.44 4.63 -31.94
C ASP A 321 -3.35 4.82 -33.46
N THR A 322 -3.68 3.79 -34.23
CA THR A 322 -3.95 3.87 -35.69
C THR A 322 -5.45 3.73 -35.92
N LEU A 323 -5.92 3.87 -37.16
CA LEU A 323 -7.34 3.71 -37.49
C LEU A 323 -7.85 2.28 -37.17
N GLU A 324 -7.01 1.27 -37.38
CA GLU A 324 -7.33 -0.14 -37.22
C GLU A 324 -7.05 -0.66 -35.79
N LYS A 325 -6.15 0.02 -35.06
CA LYS A 325 -5.69 -0.43 -33.75
C LYS A 325 -5.57 0.74 -32.78
N ALA A 326 -6.50 0.78 -31.85
CA ALA A 326 -6.54 1.64 -30.69
C ALA A 326 -6.63 0.79 -29.42
N ARG A 327 -6.00 1.28 -28.36
CA ARG A 327 -6.09 0.64 -27.04
C ARG A 327 -6.82 1.55 -26.06
N MET A 328 -7.59 0.94 -25.18
CA MET A 328 -7.96 1.53 -23.91
C MET A 328 -6.68 1.94 -23.17
N LEU A 329 -6.77 2.96 -22.32
CA LEU A 329 -5.61 3.48 -21.58
C LEU A 329 -5.26 2.61 -20.38
N GLN A 330 -6.16 1.71 -19.99
CA GLN A 330 -5.94 0.60 -19.08
C GLN A 330 -6.63 -0.67 -19.57
N THR A 331 -6.11 -1.80 -19.08
CA THR A 331 -6.80 -3.08 -19.14
C THR A 331 -7.85 -3.18 -18.03
N PHE A 332 -8.50 -4.34 -17.90
CA PHE A 332 -9.46 -4.63 -16.81
C PHE A 332 -8.95 -4.29 -15.40
N TRP A 333 -7.63 -4.28 -15.18
CA TRP A 333 -6.99 -3.78 -13.95
C TRP A 333 -7.54 -2.40 -13.50
N GLY A 334 -7.75 -1.50 -14.46
CA GLY A 334 -8.24 -0.14 -14.30
C GLY A 334 -9.48 0.16 -15.13
N ALA A 335 -10.28 -0.85 -15.47
CA ALA A 335 -11.46 -0.74 -16.30
C ALA A 335 -12.63 -1.60 -15.78
N GLY A 336 -13.81 -1.40 -16.35
CA GLY A 336 -15.07 -2.01 -15.94
C GLY A 336 -16.29 -1.37 -16.61
N ARG A 337 -17.49 -1.74 -16.19
CA ARG A 337 -18.78 -1.21 -16.68
C ARG A 337 -19.56 -0.46 -15.61
N LEU A 338 -19.53 -0.93 -14.36
CA LEU A 338 -20.08 -0.23 -13.19
C LEU A 338 -19.03 0.72 -12.60
N PHE A 339 -17.79 0.24 -12.47
CA PHE A 339 -16.70 1.01 -11.88
C PHE A 339 -15.34 0.56 -12.41
N PRO A 340 -14.47 1.46 -12.90
CA PRO A 340 -13.24 1.08 -13.59
C PRO A 340 -12.08 0.73 -12.64
N SER A 341 -12.21 -0.36 -11.89
CA SER A 341 -11.09 -1.04 -11.22
C SER A 341 -11.55 -2.45 -10.92
N THR A 342 -11.27 -3.36 -11.87
CA THR A 342 -11.81 -4.71 -11.91
C THR A 342 -13.33 -4.74 -11.71
N ASP A 343 -14.01 -3.84 -12.40
CA ASP A 343 -15.47 -3.71 -12.46
C ASP A 343 -16.24 -3.83 -11.14
N ALA A 344 -15.68 -3.33 -10.04
CA ALA A 344 -16.24 -3.53 -8.71
C ALA A 344 -16.65 -4.98 -8.40
N MET A 345 -15.84 -5.96 -8.81
CA MET A 345 -16.08 -7.41 -8.59
C MET A 345 -16.48 -7.78 -7.16
N TRP A 346 -16.06 -7.02 -6.16
CA TRP A 346 -16.46 -7.21 -4.76
C TRP A 346 -17.98 -7.03 -4.52
N LEU A 347 -18.73 -6.35 -5.39
CA LEU A 347 -20.19 -6.24 -5.29
C LEU A 347 -20.91 -7.47 -5.86
N VAL A 348 -20.23 -8.28 -6.69
CA VAL A 348 -20.78 -9.53 -7.23
C VAL A 348 -21.01 -10.53 -6.11
N THR A 349 -20.15 -10.53 -5.09
CA THR A 349 -20.31 -11.38 -3.91
C THR A 349 -21.55 -11.00 -3.10
N SER A 350 -21.89 -9.70 -3.05
CA SER A 350 -23.13 -9.22 -2.42
C SER A 350 -24.38 -9.66 -3.17
N ALA A 351 -24.35 -9.56 -4.50
CA ALA A 351 -25.40 -10.11 -5.34
C ALA A 351 -25.55 -11.63 -5.15
N ALA A 352 -24.43 -12.37 -5.06
CA ALA A 352 -24.43 -13.82 -4.83
C ALA A 352 -25.05 -14.20 -3.46
N ILE A 353 -24.69 -13.49 -2.39
CA ILE A 353 -25.27 -13.71 -1.05
C ILE A 353 -26.78 -13.44 -1.05
N GLY A 354 -27.22 -12.34 -1.63
CA GLY A 354 -28.65 -12.02 -1.66
C GLY A 354 -29.47 -12.99 -2.50
N TYR A 355 -28.95 -13.42 -3.66
CA TYR A 355 -29.56 -14.47 -4.46
C TYR A 355 -29.67 -15.78 -3.68
N ASP A 356 -28.59 -16.19 -3.03
CA ASP A 356 -28.48 -17.45 -2.29
C ASP A 356 -29.47 -17.53 -1.13
N LEU A 357 -29.53 -16.48 -0.31
CA LEU A 357 -30.43 -16.42 0.86
C LEU A 357 -31.91 -16.26 0.48
N THR A 358 -32.20 -15.68 -0.69
CA THR A 358 -33.58 -15.46 -1.15
C THR A 358 -34.04 -16.47 -2.21
N TYR A 359 -33.20 -17.41 -2.63
CA TYR A 359 -33.45 -18.31 -3.76
C TYR A 359 -34.79 -19.04 -3.66
N ASN A 360 -35.11 -19.53 -2.45
CA ASN A 360 -36.33 -20.27 -2.12
C ASN A 360 -37.43 -19.39 -1.49
N ALA A 361 -37.27 -18.06 -1.51
CA ALA A 361 -38.25 -17.15 -0.91
C ALA A 361 -39.58 -17.20 -1.66
N THR A 362 -40.66 -17.13 -0.90
CA THR A 362 -42.03 -17.10 -1.40
C THR A 362 -42.71 -15.78 -1.04
N GLY A 363 -43.61 -15.32 -1.90
CA GLY A 363 -44.44 -14.16 -1.65
C GLY A 363 -45.47 -14.43 -0.55
N ALA A 364 -46.20 -13.39 -0.14
CA ALA A 364 -47.30 -13.54 0.81
C ALA A 364 -48.41 -14.49 0.30
N ASP A 365 -48.48 -14.72 -1.01
CA ASP A 365 -49.39 -15.66 -1.68
C ASP A 365 -48.85 -17.11 -1.75
N GLY A 366 -47.68 -17.37 -1.16
CA GLY A 366 -47.00 -18.67 -1.17
C GLY A 366 -46.32 -19.03 -2.49
N ARG A 367 -46.35 -18.16 -3.50
CA ARG A 367 -45.69 -18.42 -4.79
C ARG A 367 -44.20 -18.08 -4.73
N PRO A 368 -43.33 -18.79 -5.46
CA PRO A 368 -41.92 -18.42 -5.57
C PRO A 368 -41.75 -17.01 -6.11
N LEU A 369 -40.98 -16.17 -5.41
CA LEU A 369 -40.64 -14.83 -5.90
C LEU A 369 -39.71 -14.88 -7.11
N TRP A 370 -38.81 -15.86 -7.09
CA TRP A 370 -37.92 -16.18 -8.20
C TRP A 370 -38.63 -17.09 -9.22
N THR A 371 -39.16 -16.49 -10.29
CA THR A 371 -39.65 -17.24 -11.45
C THR A 371 -38.48 -17.84 -12.23
N GLN A 372 -38.73 -18.91 -13.00
CA GLN A 372 -37.69 -19.51 -13.86
C GLN A 372 -37.09 -18.51 -14.84
N GLU A 373 -37.91 -17.60 -15.38
CA GLU A 373 -37.47 -16.54 -16.29
C GLU A 373 -36.53 -15.56 -15.60
N LYS A 374 -36.91 -15.02 -14.42
CA LYS A 374 -36.07 -14.09 -13.65
C LYS A 374 -34.75 -14.73 -13.21
N ARG A 375 -34.80 -16.00 -12.74
CA ARG A 375 -33.57 -16.76 -12.41
C ARG A 375 -32.67 -16.87 -13.62
N THR A 376 -33.21 -17.35 -14.74
CA THR A 376 -32.45 -17.52 -15.99
C THR A 376 -31.81 -16.21 -16.43
N LYS A 377 -32.56 -15.10 -16.36
CA LYS A 377 -32.05 -13.76 -16.72
C LYS A 377 -30.92 -13.32 -15.79
N VAL A 378 -31.08 -13.40 -14.46
CA VAL A 378 -30.04 -13.00 -13.49
C VAL A 378 -28.79 -13.88 -13.61
N GLU A 379 -28.95 -15.20 -13.72
CA GLU A 379 -27.83 -16.12 -13.84
C GLU A 379 -27.03 -15.88 -15.14
N ARG A 380 -27.73 -15.69 -16.27
CA ARG A 380 -27.09 -15.51 -17.58
C ARG A 380 -26.55 -14.10 -17.81
N ASP A 381 -27.32 -13.08 -17.44
CA ASP A 381 -27.12 -11.71 -17.92
C ASP A 381 -26.62 -10.76 -16.84
N LEU A 382 -26.56 -11.21 -15.59
CA LEU A 382 -25.83 -10.54 -14.53
C LEU A 382 -24.59 -11.34 -14.13
N PHE A 383 -24.74 -12.52 -13.52
CA PHE A 383 -23.60 -13.25 -12.95
C PHE A 383 -22.58 -13.67 -14.02
N LEU A 384 -23.01 -14.39 -15.06
CA LEU A 384 -22.06 -14.86 -16.08
C LEU A 384 -21.48 -13.72 -16.93
N GLU A 385 -22.24 -12.66 -17.22
CA GLU A 385 -21.70 -11.46 -17.88
C GLU A 385 -20.56 -10.83 -17.10
N TRP A 386 -20.73 -10.71 -15.78
CA TRP A 386 -19.74 -10.07 -14.92
C TRP A 386 -18.50 -10.95 -14.74
N ILE A 387 -18.71 -12.25 -14.48
CA ILE A 387 -17.62 -13.23 -14.38
C ILE A 387 -16.82 -13.32 -15.67
N PHE A 388 -17.48 -13.39 -16.84
CA PHE A 388 -16.79 -13.45 -18.12
C PHE A 388 -15.96 -12.20 -18.39
N THR A 389 -16.39 -11.02 -17.93
CA THR A 389 -15.60 -9.79 -18.07
C THR A 389 -14.30 -9.88 -17.27
N GLY A 390 -14.34 -10.42 -16.05
CA GLY A 390 -13.13 -10.61 -15.24
C GLY A 390 -12.23 -11.74 -15.74
N GLU A 391 -12.82 -12.80 -16.27
CA GLU A 391 -12.11 -13.96 -16.81
C GLU A 391 -11.16 -13.61 -17.97
N THR A 392 -11.52 -12.64 -18.83
CA THR A 392 -10.63 -12.21 -19.93
C THR A 392 -9.29 -11.69 -19.42
N TYR A 393 -9.31 -11.05 -18.24
CA TYR A 393 -8.10 -10.51 -17.63
C TYR A 393 -7.20 -11.61 -17.09
N LEU A 394 -7.75 -12.73 -16.62
CA LEU A 394 -7.02 -13.83 -16.00
C LEU A 394 -6.32 -14.77 -17.00
N GLY A 395 -6.36 -14.45 -18.29
CA GLY A 395 -5.85 -15.31 -19.37
C GLY A 395 -6.96 -16.07 -20.14
N GLY A 396 -8.22 -15.90 -19.74
CA GLY A 396 -9.38 -16.55 -20.38
C GLY A 396 -9.94 -17.74 -19.60
N PRO A 397 -10.79 -18.58 -20.24
CA PRO A 397 -11.50 -19.67 -19.57
C PRO A 397 -10.55 -20.67 -18.89
N GLY A 398 -10.80 -20.94 -17.61
CA GLY A 398 -10.03 -21.92 -16.84
C GLY A 398 -8.61 -21.48 -16.49
N LYS A 399 -8.28 -20.18 -16.63
CA LYS A 399 -6.93 -19.65 -16.38
C LYS A 399 -6.84 -18.85 -15.08
N SER A 400 -5.65 -18.89 -14.49
CA SER A 400 -5.27 -18.14 -13.30
C SER A 400 -3.89 -17.48 -13.47
N ASP A 401 -3.64 -16.92 -14.67
CA ASP A 401 -2.30 -16.53 -15.11
C ASP A 401 -1.77 -15.23 -14.46
N LEU A 402 -2.61 -14.50 -13.72
CA LEU A 402 -2.27 -13.22 -13.09
C LEU A 402 -2.32 -13.30 -11.55
N HIS A 403 -1.43 -12.55 -10.90
CA HIS A 403 -1.25 -12.58 -9.43
C HIS A 403 -0.93 -11.19 -8.83
N ASN A 404 -1.51 -10.12 -9.38
CA ASN A 404 -1.35 -8.75 -8.86
C ASN A 404 -2.44 -8.34 -7.85
N ASN A 405 -2.31 -7.17 -7.21
CA ASN A 405 -3.18 -6.73 -6.13
C ASN A 405 -4.67 -6.52 -6.49
N LYS A 406 -5.06 -6.58 -7.77
CA LYS A 406 -6.46 -6.43 -8.20
C LYS A 406 -7.16 -7.75 -8.50
N VAL A 407 -6.44 -8.81 -8.86
CA VAL A 407 -7.05 -10.08 -9.25
C VAL A 407 -7.74 -10.86 -8.13
N PRO A 408 -7.38 -10.75 -6.82
CA PRO A 408 -8.07 -11.48 -5.77
C PRO A 408 -9.59 -11.23 -5.75
N ARG A 409 -10.01 -10.01 -6.14
CA ARG A 409 -11.44 -9.63 -6.24
C ARG A 409 -12.20 -10.47 -7.26
N ILE A 410 -11.54 -10.84 -8.36
CA ILE A 410 -12.12 -11.64 -9.44
C ILE A 410 -12.27 -13.08 -8.97
N TYR A 411 -11.22 -13.66 -8.38
CA TYR A 411 -11.27 -15.01 -7.81
C TYR A 411 -12.29 -15.13 -6.68
N HIS A 412 -12.43 -14.11 -5.83
CA HIS A 412 -13.45 -14.10 -4.78
C HIS A 412 -14.87 -14.11 -5.37
N ALA A 413 -15.13 -13.31 -6.41
CA ALA A 413 -16.41 -13.34 -7.13
C ALA A 413 -16.66 -14.71 -7.80
N MET A 414 -15.63 -15.32 -8.42
CA MET A 414 -15.70 -16.66 -9.00
C MET A 414 -16.01 -17.74 -7.96
N ALA A 415 -15.41 -17.68 -6.76
CA ALA A 415 -15.72 -18.61 -5.67
C ALA A 415 -17.18 -18.50 -5.22
N ALA A 416 -17.69 -17.28 -5.06
CA ALA A 416 -19.07 -17.05 -4.63
C ALA A 416 -20.08 -17.49 -5.69
N VAL A 417 -19.92 -17.03 -6.94
CA VAL A 417 -20.81 -17.40 -8.06
C VAL A 417 -20.70 -18.89 -8.39
N GLY A 418 -19.49 -19.45 -8.34
CA GLY A 418 -19.25 -20.87 -8.56
C GLY A 418 -20.04 -21.75 -7.58
N ARG A 419 -20.01 -21.44 -6.29
CA ARG A 419 -20.80 -22.18 -5.29
C ARG A 419 -22.31 -21.99 -5.48
N VAL A 420 -22.75 -20.75 -5.67
CA VAL A 420 -24.18 -20.43 -5.75
C VAL A 420 -24.81 -21.00 -7.02
N LEU A 421 -24.12 -20.98 -8.16
CA LEU A 421 -24.65 -21.50 -9.41
C LEU A 421 -24.28 -22.96 -9.68
N GLY A 422 -23.49 -23.61 -8.83
CA GLY A 422 -23.03 -24.98 -9.03
C GLY A 422 -22.07 -25.11 -10.21
N LEU A 423 -21.12 -24.18 -10.34
CA LEU A 423 -20.15 -24.17 -11.42
C LEU A 423 -18.76 -24.52 -10.85
N PRO A 424 -18.43 -25.82 -10.73
CA PRO A 424 -17.18 -26.24 -10.11
C PRO A 424 -15.95 -25.66 -10.82
N GLU A 425 -16.00 -25.44 -12.14
CA GLU A 425 -14.91 -24.81 -12.90
C GLU A 425 -14.47 -23.45 -12.36
N TYR A 426 -15.39 -22.62 -11.84
CA TYR A 426 -15.02 -21.32 -11.26
C TYR A 426 -14.53 -21.45 -9.81
N CYS A 427 -14.99 -22.48 -9.08
CA CYS A 427 -14.40 -22.82 -7.78
C CYS A 427 -12.95 -23.29 -7.96
N GLU A 428 -12.66 -24.11 -8.98
CA GLU A 428 -11.30 -24.54 -9.33
C GLU A 428 -10.41 -23.34 -9.66
N VAL A 429 -10.85 -22.47 -10.56
CA VAL A 429 -10.08 -21.28 -10.95
C VAL A 429 -9.83 -20.36 -9.76
N ALA A 430 -10.82 -20.19 -8.87
CA ALA A 430 -10.67 -19.38 -7.68
C ALA A 430 -9.64 -19.96 -6.70
N MET A 431 -9.66 -21.28 -6.44
CA MET A 431 -8.69 -21.92 -5.56
C MET A 431 -7.28 -21.90 -6.17
N ALA A 432 -7.13 -22.25 -7.45
CA ALA A 432 -5.85 -22.14 -8.15
C ALA A 432 -5.33 -20.69 -8.19
N GLY A 433 -6.24 -19.70 -8.30
CA GLY A 433 -5.92 -18.28 -8.18
C GLY A 433 -5.42 -17.89 -6.79
N TYR A 434 -6.04 -18.41 -5.72
CA TYR A 434 -5.55 -18.25 -4.36
C TYR A 434 -4.13 -18.82 -4.21
N GLU A 435 -3.88 -20.04 -4.68
CA GLU A 435 -2.57 -20.68 -4.60
C GLU A 435 -1.51 -19.88 -5.37
N ALA A 436 -1.83 -19.42 -6.59
CA ALA A 436 -0.95 -18.56 -7.37
C ALA A 436 -0.65 -17.24 -6.66
N LEU A 437 -1.65 -16.60 -6.04
CA LEU A 437 -1.45 -15.38 -5.24
C LEU A 437 -0.57 -15.64 -4.03
N ARG A 438 -0.87 -16.70 -3.26
CA ARG A 438 -0.06 -17.12 -2.11
C ARG A 438 1.39 -17.33 -2.53
N ASP A 439 1.63 -17.97 -3.67
CA ASP A 439 2.97 -18.38 -4.08
C ASP A 439 3.77 -17.26 -4.75
N HIS A 440 3.12 -16.37 -5.50
CA HIS A 440 3.79 -15.33 -6.29
C HIS A 440 3.65 -13.90 -5.77
N ALA A 441 2.64 -13.59 -4.96
CA ALA A 441 2.44 -12.23 -4.45
C ALA A 441 3.03 -12.03 -3.04
N PHE A 442 3.26 -13.11 -2.29
CA PHE A 442 3.76 -13.08 -0.92
C PHE A 442 5.14 -13.73 -0.78
N GLY A 443 6.00 -13.11 0.01
CA GLY A 443 7.26 -13.70 0.47
C GLY A 443 7.04 -14.84 1.47
N TYR A 444 8.10 -15.59 1.74
CA TYR A 444 8.09 -16.67 2.74
C TYR A 444 7.90 -16.16 4.18
N ASP A 445 8.09 -14.86 4.41
CA ASP A 445 7.89 -14.20 5.69
C ASP A 445 6.49 -13.56 5.85
N GLY A 446 5.59 -13.76 4.87
CA GLY A 446 4.17 -13.42 4.97
C GLY A 446 3.78 -12.03 4.45
N PHE A 447 4.73 -11.17 4.08
CA PHE A 447 4.43 -9.89 3.43
C PHE A 447 4.22 -10.05 1.93
N SER A 448 3.40 -9.18 1.34
CA SER A 448 3.43 -9.05 -0.11
C SER A 448 4.74 -8.39 -0.57
N GLU A 449 5.10 -8.54 -1.85
CA GLU A 449 6.28 -7.86 -2.43
C GLU A 449 6.13 -6.32 -2.47
N GLU A 450 4.95 -5.80 -2.13
CA GLU A 450 4.58 -4.38 -2.11
C GLU A 450 4.78 -3.76 -0.71
N SER A 451 3.88 -2.89 -0.24
CA SER A 451 3.94 -2.28 1.10
C SER A 451 3.02 -2.98 2.11
N ALA A 452 3.11 -2.64 3.40
CA ALA A 452 2.22 -3.17 4.43
C ALA A 452 0.73 -2.85 4.15
N THR A 453 0.41 -1.64 3.65
CA THR A 453 -0.96 -1.31 3.23
C THR A 453 -1.41 -2.18 2.06
N TYR A 454 -0.53 -2.45 1.10
CA TYR A 454 -0.86 -3.30 -0.04
C TYR A 454 -0.93 -4.79 0.33
N THR A 455 -0.14 -5.26 1.31
CA THR A 455 -0.31 -6.58 1.92
C THR A 455 -1.71 -6.72 2.50
N ALA A 456 -2.20 -5.72 3.25
CA ALA A 456 -3.58 -5.72 3.73
C ALA A 456 -4.62 -5.69 2.60
N MET A 457 -4.36 -4.96 1.51
CA MET A 457 -5.22 -4.96 0.33
C MET A 457 -5.29 -6.34 -0.35
N TYR A 458 -4.18 -7.08 -0.46
CA TYR A 458 -4.21 -8.47 -0.91
C TYR A 458 -5.05 -9.32 0.04
N MET A 459 -4.74 -9.28 1.34
CA MET A 459 -5.41 -10.12 2.34
C MET A 459 -6.93 -9.89 2.40
N GLU A 460 -7.39 -8.64 2.33
CA GLU A 460 -8.82 -8.27 2.36
C GLU A 460 -9.63 -8.97 1.25
N GLN A 461 -8.99 -9.40 0.16
CA GLN A 461 -9.66 -10.00 -0.99
C GLN A 461 -9.23 -11.45 -1.24
N THR A 462 -8.02 -11.83 -0.83
CA THR A 462 -7.50 -13.20 -0.95
C THR A 462 -8.08 -14.12 0.13
N LEU A 463 -8.13 -13.68 1.39
CA LEU A 463 -8.64 -14.52 2.48
C LEU A 463 -10.11 -14.90 2.31
N PRO A 464 -11.01 -14.01 1.84
CA PRO A 464 -12.36 -14.40 1.48
C PRO A 464 -12.47 -15.52 0.46
N ILE A 465 -11.49 -15.73 -0.44
CA ILE A 465 -11.50 -16.85 -1.38
C ILE A 465 -11.43 -18.17 -0.61
N VAL A 466 -10.44 -18.28 0.28
CA VAL A 466 -10.22 -19.47 1.10
C VAL A 466 -11.41 -19.71 2.02
N GLU A 467 -11.93 -18.67 2.67
CA GLU A 467 -13.13 -18.78 3.51
C GLU A 467 -14.37 -19.21 2.71
N ARG A 468 -14.56 -18.65 1.50
CA ARG A 468 -15.71 -18.99 0.65
C ARG A 468 -15.67 -20.42 0.16
N LEU A 469 -14.48 -21.00 -0.02
CA LEU A 469 -14.29 -22.38 -0.45
C LEU A 469 -14.03 -23.34 0.72
N HIS A 470 -14.00 -22.85 1.97
CA HIS A 470 -13.84 -23.69 3.14
C HIS A 470 -14.99 -24.70 3.24
N GLY A 471 -14.64 -25.98 3.40
CA GLY A 471 -15.59 -27.09 3.44
C GLY A 471 -16.29 -27.38 2.10
N TYR A 472 -15.87 -26.78 0.98
CA TYR A 472 -16.41 -27.09 -0.33
C TYR A 472 -16.13 -28.55 -0.72
N LYS A 473 -17.16 -29.24 -1.23
CA LYS A 473 -17.04 -30.63 -1.68
C LYS A 473 -16.60 -30.65 -3.13
N TRP A 474 -15.32 -30.86 -3.33
CA TRP A 474 -14.70 -30.95 -4.65
C TRP A 474 -15.19 -32.18 -5.44
N PRO A 475 -15.57 -32.01 -6.73
CA PRO A 475 -15.88 -33.14 -7.61
C PRO A 475 -14.75 -34.17 -7.65
N GLU A 476 -15.07 -35.45 -7.90
CA GLU A 476 -14.06 -36.53 -7.93
C GLU A 476 -12.93 -36.31 -8.94
N ASN A 477 -13.21 -35.60 -10.03
CA ASN A 477 -12.24 -35.26 -11.08
C ASN A 477 -11.49 -33.93 -10.81
N SER A 478 -11.73 -33.28 -9.69
CA SER A 478 -11.04 -32.05 -9.29
C SER A 478 -9.60 -32.35 -8.85
N PRO A 479 -8.61 -31.50 -9.20
CA PRO A 479 -7.27 -31.58 -8.62
C PRO A 479 -7.26 -31.31 -7.09
N HIS A 480 -8.30 -30.65 -6.57
CA HIS A 480 -8.49 -30.37 -5.14
C HIS A 480 -9.38 -31.41 -4.45
N HIS A 481 -9.74 -32.52 -5.12
CA HIS A 481 -10.47 -33.61 -4.48
C HIS A 481 -9.68 -34.19 -3.31
N GLY A 482 -10.29 -34.20 -2.12
CA GLY A 482 -9.63 -34.67 -0.90
C GLY A 482 -8.60 -33.70 -0.32
N MET A 483 -8.56 -32.44 -0.77
CA MET A 483 -7.67 -31.42 -0.20
C MET A 483 -7.92 -31.21 1.30
N ASP A 484 -6.83 -31.19 2.08
CA ASP A 484 -6.85 -30.85 3.50
C ASP A 484 -7.25 -29.37 3.74
N ASP A 485 -7.71 -29.05 4.95
CA ASP A 485 -8.02 -27.67 5.35
C ASP A 485 -6.76 -26.78 5.25
N PRO A 486 -6.73 -25.77 4.34
CA PRO A 486 -5.55 -24.92 4.15
C PRO A 486 -5.10 -24.23 5.43
N TYR A 487 -6.02 -23.90 6.35
CA TYR A 487 -5.65 -23.26 7.61
C TYR A 487 -4.80 -24.16 8.52
N ARG A 488 -4.84 -25.48 8.31
CA ARG A 488 -4.06 -26.46 9.07
C ARG A 488 -2.82 -26.94 8.32
N SER A 489 -2.92 -27.08 7.00
CA SER A 489 -1.87 -27.68 6.16
C SER A 489 -0.92 -26.67 5.52
N ASP A 490 -1.32 -25.38 5.39
CA ASP A 490 -0.56 -24.36 4.66
C ASP A 490 0.23 -23.43 5.63
N PRO A 491 1.55 -23.63 5.79
CA PRO A 491 2.37 -22.77 6.65
C PRO A 491 2.53 -21.35 6.10
N LYS A 492 2.42 -21.15 4.78
CA LYS A 492 2.56 -19.81 4.18
C LYS A 492 1.32 -18.97 4.44
N LEU A 493 0.13 -19.58 4.42
CA LEU A 493 -1.09 -18.92 4.88
C LEU A 493 -0.96 -18.46 6.34
N LYS A 494 -0.45 -19.32 7.22
CA LYS A 494 -0.19 -18.96 8.62
C LYS A 494 0.79 -17.78 8.75
N ALA A 495 1.85 -17.75 7.95
CA ALA A 495 2.81 -16.63 7.91
C ALA A 495 2.17 -15.32 7.42
N ILE A 496 1.30 -15.38 6.40
CA ILE A 496 0.53 -14.23 5.89
C ILE A 496 -0.37 -13.64 6.98
N TYR A 497 -0.92 -14.47 7.87
CA TYR A 497 -1.62 -13.96 9.05
C TYR A 497 -0.65 -13.34 10.05
N GLN A 498 0.42 -14.04 10.41
CA GLN A 498 1.21 -13.63 11.55
C GLN A 498 2.07 -12.38 11.29
N ALA A 499 2.59 -12.16 10.08
CA ALA A 499 3.54 -11.08 9.81
C ALA A 499 2.96 -9.65 9.97
N PRO A 500 1.74 -9.34 9.48
CA PRO A 500 1.11 -8.04 9.71
C PRO A 500 0.85 -7.71 11.19
N LEU A 501 0.61 -8.71 12.06
CA LEU A 501 0.44 -8.49 13.51
C LEU A 501 1.74 -8.07 14.18
N ASP A 502 2.83 -8.76 13.88
CA ASP A 502 4.15 -8.47 14.43
C ASP A 502 4.67 -7.09 13.99
N HIS A 503 4.23 -6.63 12.82
CA HIS A 503 4.58 -5.33 12.27
C HIS A 503 3.86 -4.14 12.92
N LEU A 504 2.79 -4.38 13.70
CA LEU A 504 1.99 -3.31 14.27
C LEU A 504 2.83 -2.38 15.16
N THR A 505 2.58 -1.09 15.01
CA THR A 505 2.97 -0.09 15.99
C THR A 505 2.20 -0.31 17.30
N PRO A 506 2.67 0.27 18.43
CA PRO A 506 1.91 0.32 19.68
C PRO A 506 0.47 0.86 19.55
N LYS A 507 0.18 1.64 18.50
CA LYS A 507 -1.16 2.16 18.17
C LYS A 507 -1.98 1.22 17.26
N LEU A 508 -1.51 0.00 17.03
CA LEU A 508 -2.18 -1.03 16.23
C LEU A 508 -2.38 -0.60 14.77
N LYS A 509 -1.43 0.18 14.25
CA LYS A 509 -1.33 0.62 12.86
C LYS A 509 -0.04 0.12 12.24
N TYR A 510 0.00 0.00 10.91
CA TYR A 510 1.25 -0.31 10.21
C TYR A 510 2.22 0.87 10.26
N ILE A 511 3.50 0.58 10.10
CA ILE A 511 4.52 1.61 9.92
C ILE A 511 4.34 2.17 8.50
N PRO A 512 4.32 3.50 8.32
CA PRO A 512 4.04 4.13 7.03
C PRO A 512 5.26 4.12 6.10
N PHE A 513 6.01 3.02 6.03
CA PHE A 513 7.05 2.86 5.01
C PHE A 513 6.40 2.58 3.66
N GLU A 514 7.08 2.99 2.58
CA GLU A 514 6.65 2.75 1.22
C GLU A 514 5.26 3.37 0.93
N ASP A 515 4.51 2.87 -0.06
CA ASP A 515 3.13 3.30 -0.25
C ASP A 515 2.21 2.72 0.87
N SER A 516 2.43 3.09 2.14
CA SER A 516 1.59 2.74 3.29
C SER A 516 0.96 3.97 3.94
N THR A 517 -0.36 3.99 4.10
CA THR A 517 -1.04 5.17 4.70
C THR A 517 -0.89 5.18 6.22
N GLN A 518 -0.83 6.37 6.82
CA GLN A 518 -0.70 6.58 8.27
C GLN A 518 -1.84 5.93 9.10
N SER A 519 -3.00 5.71 8.49
CA SER A 519 -4.19 5.15 9.15
C SER A 519 -4.37 3.65 8.94
N SER A 520 -3.54 3.04 8.10
CA SER A 520 -3.66 1.62 7.72
C SER A 520 -3.37 0.68 8.88
N GLY A 521 -4.04 -0.47 8.86
CA GLY A 521 -3.89 -1.56 9.81
C GLY A 521 -4.63 -2.79 9.30
N PRO A 522 -4.68 -3.87 10.08
CA PRO A 522 -5.39 -5.09 9.71
C PRO A 522 -6.87 -4.80 9.45
N SER A 523 -7.44 -5.39 8.39
CA SER A 523 -8.87 -5.27 8.13
C SER A 523 -9.66 -6.07 9.16
N ARG A 524 -10.95 -5.74 9.31
CA ARG A 524 -11.81 -6.46 10.25
C ARG A 524 -11.98 -7.92 9.87
N ASP A 525 -12.26 -8.20 8.60
CA ASP A 525 -12.44 -9.55 8.08
C ASP A 525 -11.20 -10.40 8.34
N TYR A 526 -10.00 -9.85 8.11
CA TYR A 526 -8.74 -10.50 8.47
C TYR A 526 -8.70 -10.91 9.96
N LEU A 527 -9.08 -10.00 10.87
CA LEU A 527 -9.03 -10.29 12.32
C LEU A 527 -10.06 -11.34 12.73
N GLU A 528 -11.26 -11.30 12.15
CA GLU A 528 -12.34 -12.23 12.48
C GLU A 528 -12.13 -13.62 11.89
N PHE A 529 -11.62 -13.71 10.66
CA PHE A 529 -11.21 -14.99 10.06
C PHE A 529 -10.07 -15.60 10.89
N GLY A 530 -9.07 -14.77 11.24
CA GLY A 530 -7.96 -15.17 12.09
C GLY A 530 -8.42 -15.70 13.45
N LEU A 531 -9.37 -15.02 14.11
CA LEU A 531 -9.94 -15.45 15.38
C LEU A 531 -10.60 -16.84 15.29
N LYS A 532 -11.27 -17.15 14.18
CA LYS A 532 -11.88 -18.47 13.94
C LYS A 532 -10.85 -19.55 13.64
N ARG A 533 -9.87 -19.24 12.79
CA ARG A 533 -8.97 -20.22 12.15
C ARG A 533 -7.65 -20.41 12.90
N TYR A 534 -7.15 -19.35 13.53
CA TYR A 534 -5.92 -19.30 14.31
C TYR A 534 -6.16 -18.69 15.70
N PRO A 535 -7.07 -19.25 16.53
CA PRO A 535 -7.43 -18.66 17.81
C PRO A 535 -6.22 -18.45 18.74
N GLU A 536 -5.14 -19.21 18.59
CA GLU A 536 -3.88 -19.02 19.32
C GLU A 536 -3.23 -17.65 19.07
N MET A 537 -3.47 -17.03 17.91
CA MET A 537 -2.92 -15.72 17.54
C MET A 537 -3.79 -14.55 18.00
N PHE A 538 -5.07 -14.77 18.31
CA PHE A 538 -6.06 -13.68 18.48
C PHE A 538 -6.82 -13.72 19.81
N ARG A 539 -6.86 -14.88 20.49
CA ARG A 539 -7.72 -15.08 21.66
C ARG A 539 -7.47 -14.04 22.75
N GLY A 540 -8.55 -13.44 23.23
CA GLY A 540 -8.52 -12.44 24.29
C GLY A 540 -8.11 -11.04 23.82
N MET A 541 -7.88 -10.82 22.52
CA MET A 541 -7.46 -9.52 21.95
C MET A 541 -8.51 -8.91 21.01
N ALA A 542 -9.67 -9.55 20.84
CA ALA A 542 -10.65 -9.18 19.83
C ALA A 542 -11.07 -7.70 19.96
N GLU A 543 -11.54 -7.25 21.12
CA GLU A 543 -11.99 -5.86 21.30
C GLU A 543 -10.85 -4.85 21.14
N THR A 544 -9.63 -5.21 21.56
CA THR A 544 -8.43 -4.38 21.35
C THR A 544 -8.13 -4.16 19.87
N LEU A 545 -8.22 -5.22 19.05
CA LEU A 545 -7.83 -5.17 17.64
C LEU A 545 -8.94 -4.65 16.72
N MET A 546 -10.21 -5.01 16.97
CA MET A 546 -11.32 -4.72 16.04
C MET A 546 -12.45 -3.85 16.62
N GLY A 547 -12.44 -3.55 17.92
CA GLY A 547 -13.53 -2.87 18.61
C GLY A 547 -14.74 -3.79 18.88
N LYS A 548 -15.89 -3.19 19.21
CA LYS A 548 -17.10 -3.92 19.69
C LYS A 548 -18.12 -4.32 18.62
N THR A 549 -18.04 -3.72 17.43
CA THR A 549 -18.98 -4.01 16.36
C THR A 549 -18.41 -5.15 15.52
N PRO A 550 -19.07 -6.30 15.33
CA PRO A 550 -18.60 -7.35 14.43
C PRO A 550 -18.87 -7.00 12.95
N SER A 551 -18.31 -7.76 12.01
CA SER A 551 -18.76 -7.80 10.61
C SER A 551 -19.99 -8.68 10.42
N ALA A 552 -20.59 -8.65 9.22
CA ALA A 552 -21.63 -9.61 8.85
C ALA A 552 -21.12 -11.05 8.95
N TRP A 553 -19.90 -11.32 8.46
CA TRP A 553 -19.32 -12.66 8.49
C TRP A 553 -19.20 -13.20 9.92
N ALA A 554 -18.72 -12.38 10.88
CA ALA A 554 -18.61 -12.80 12.28
C ALA A 554 -19.96 -13.18 12.88
N LEU A 555 -21.04 -12.44 12.59
CA LEU A 555 -22.37 -12.78 13.09
C LEU A 555 -22.85 -14.16 12.65
N PHE A 556 -22.40 -14.63 11.49
CA PHE A 556 -22.74 -15.94 10.95
C PHE A 556 -21.77 -17.04 11.33
N ASN A 557 -20.54 -16.74 11.80
CA ASN A 557 -19.46 -17.74 11.93
C ASN A 557 -18.80 -17.81 13.32
N LEU A 558 -18.97 -16.78 14.15
CA LEU A 558 -18.42 -16.66 15.50
C LEU A 558 -19.53 -16.63 16.54
N ASP A 559 -19.23 -17.13 17.73
CA ASP A 559 -20.11 -16.96 18.89
C ASP A 559 -19.81 -15.63 19.59
N ALA A 560 -20.79 -15.02 20.24
CA ALA A 560 -20.63 -13.73 20.93
C ALA A 560 -19.50 -13.71 21.99
N ALA A 561 -19.09 -14.87 22.50
CA ALA A 561 -17.98 -15.00 23.42
C ALA A 561 -16.61 -14.84 22.73
N ASP A 562 -16.47 -15.23 21.46
CA ASP A 562 -15.22 -15.13 20.70
C ASP A 562 -14.85 -13.67 20.45
N LEU A 563 -15.86 -12.80 20.31
CA LEU A 563 -15.71 -11.37 20.02
C LEU A 563 -15.26 -10.51 21.22
N LYS A 564 -14.91 -11.13 22.35
CA LYS A 564 -14.52 -10.44 23.59
C LYS A 564 -13.01 -10.46 23.80
N GLY A 565 -12.50 -9.48 24.55
CA GLY A 565 -11.17 -9.51 25.12
C GLY A 565 -10.34 -8.26 24.83
N THR A 566 -9.66 -7.78 25.87
CA THR A 566 -8.94 -6.51 25.90
C THR A 566 -7.43 -6.68 26.11
N ASN A 567 -6.91 -7.90 25.95
CA ASN A 567 -5.48 -8.15 26.04
C ASN A 567 -4.75 -7.34 24.95
N GLN A 568 -3.54 -6.90 25.27
CA GLN A 568 -2.68 -6.23 24.30
C GLN A 568 -1.96 -7.28 23.44
N PRO A 569 -1.76 -7.05 22.14
CA PRO A 569 -0.98 -7.94 21.31
C PRO A 569 0.47 -8.01 21.78
N PRO A 570 1.07 -9.21 21.83
CA PRO A 570 2.50 -9.34 22.04
C PRO A 570 3.21 -8.83 20.78
N LEU A 571 3.86 -7.67 20.88
CA LEU A 571 4.58 -7.08 19.76
C LEU A 571 6.09 -7.37 19.92
N PRO A 572 6.68 -8.24 19.10
CA PRO A 572 8.07 -8.63 19.26
C PRO A 572 9.04 -7.60 18.67
N GLU A 573 10.27 -7.64 19.16
CA GLU A 573 11.42 -7.18 18.39
C GLU A 573 11.72 -8.22 17.32
N ILE A 574 11.77 -7.80 16.06
CA ILE A 574 11.74 -8.74 14.95
C ILE A 574 12.44 -8.17 13.71
N TYR A 575 12.98 -9.06 12.90
CA TYR A 575 13.45 -8.75 11.56
C TYR A 575 12.73 -9.65 10.56
N PHE A 576 12.15 -9.05 9.53
CA PHE A 576 11.43 -9.74 8.46
C PHE A 576 12.41 -10.10 7.33
N PRO A 577 12.77 -11.38 7.11
CA PRO A 577 13.91 -11.72 6.28
C PRO A 577 13.70 -11.50 4.78
N GLY A 578 12.46 -11.62 4.28
CA GLY A 578 12.12 -11.34 2.89
C GLY A 578 11.76 -9.87 2.65
N TRP A 579 11.08 -9.25 3.61
CA TRP A 579 10.70 -7.83 3.57
C TRP A 579 11.88 -6.88 3.86
N MET A 580 12.91 -7.39 4.55
CA MET A 580 14.14 -6.73 4.95
C MET A 580 13.92 -5.42 5.74
N THR A 581 13.14 -5.55 6.81
CA THR A 581 12.88 -4.47 7.78
C THR A 581 13.06 -4.99 9.19
N ALA A 582 13.82 -4.25 10.01
CA ALA A 582 14.06 -4.57 11.41
C ALA A 582 13.28 -3.64 12.35
N LEU A 583 12.66 -4.21 13.39
CA LEU A 583 11.87 -3.54 14.41
C LEU A 583 12.48 -3.78 15.80
N LEU A 584 12.88 -2.70 16.47
CA LEU A 584 13.43 -2.71 17.83
C LEU A 584 12.43 -2.03 18.78
N ARG A 585 12.18 -2.61 19.96
CA ARG A 585 11.08 -2.20 20.85
C ARG A 585 11.50 -2.12 22.30
N ASN A 586 10.79 -1.30 23.06
CA ASN A 586 10.88 -1.28 24.52
C ASN A 586 9.51 -0.95 25.15
N GLY A 587 9.22 -1.57 26.29
CA GLY A 587 7.94 -1.41 26.98
C GLY A 587 6.80 -2.22 26.36
N ALA A 588 5.59 -1.99 26.86
CA ALA A 588 4.38 -2.71 26.45
C ALA A 588 3.18 -1.75 26.33
N GLY A 589 2.16 -2.17 25.58
CA GLY A 589 0.94 -1.40 25.40
C GLY A 589 1.11 -0.15 24.52
N PRO A 590 0.16 0.80 24.57
CA PRO A 590 0.03 1.87 23.59
C PRO A 590 1.07 2.99 23.71
N THR A 591 1.93 2.95 24.73
CA THR A 591 3.01 3.92 24.99
C THR A 591 4.40 3.31 24.77
N ALA A 592 4.49 2.05 24.35
CA ALA A 592 5.77 1.42 24.03
C ALA A 592 6.53 2.19 22.94
N SER A 593 7.85 2.03 22.93
CA SER A 593 8.73 2.63 21.92
C SER A 593 9.07 1.62 20.84
N LEU A 594 9.26 2.13 19.61
CA LEU A 594 9.56 1.34 18.42
C LEU A 594 10.50 2.14 17.51
N ALA A 595 11.66 1.58 17.20
CA ALA A 595 12.52 2.04 16.11
C ALA A 595 12.50 1.02 14.97
N ALA A 596 12.46 1.51 13.73
CA ALA A 596 12.42 0.67 12.55
C ALA A 596 13.44 1.11 11.51
N LEU A 597 14.18 0.13 10.98
CA LEU A 597 15.16 0.32 9.90
C LEU A 597 14.67 -0.43 8.66
N ASN A 598 14.30 0.32 7.62
CA ASN A 598 13.86 -0.24 6.33
C ASN A 598 15.04 -0.34 5.36
N PHE A 599 15.21 -1.51 4.75
CA PHE A 599 16.14 -1.74 3.65
C PHE A 599 15.57 -2.76 2.69
N SER A 600 14.28 -2.62 2.39
CA SER A 600 13.54 -3.52 1.53
C SER A 600 14.14 -3.69 0.13
N PRO A 601 13.91 -4.84 -0.53
CA PRO A 601 14.12 -5.00 -1.96
C PRO A 601 13.35 -3.99 -2.83
N ASP A 602 13.69 -3.92 -4.11
CA ASP A 602 12.87 -3.22 -5.10
C ASP A 602 11.52 -3.92 -5.28
N GLY A 603 10.45 -3.15 -5.53
CA GLY A 603 9.13 -3.73 -5.74
C GLY A 603 8.05 -2.73 -6.17
N GLY A 604 6.88 -3.26 -6.51
CA GLY A 604 5.65 -2.48 -6.66
C GLY A 604 5.37 -1.70 -5.37
N HIS A 605 4.84 -0.48 -5.47
CA HIS A 605 4.51 0.34 -4.29
C HIS A 605 5.62 0.60 -3.25
N ARG A 606 6.89 0.32 -3.58
CA ARG A 606 8.10 0.73 -2.83
C ARG A 606 8.59 2.14 -3.21
N HIS A 607 9.48 2.70 -2.40
CA HIS A 607 10.13 4.01 -2.42
C HIS A 607 11.66 3.84 -2.53
N ALA A 608 12.35 4.95 -2.82
CA ALA A 608 13.81 4.99 -2.88
C ALA A 608 14.41 5.27 -1.49
N ASP A 609 14.15 4.38 -0.52
CA ASP A 609 14.29 4.63 0.92
C ASP A 609 15.15 3.59 1.69
N ASN A 610 16.10 2.94 1.01
CA ASN A 610 16.99 1.99 1.67
C ASN A 610 17.82 2.67 2.76
N LEU A 611 17.83 2.02 3.93
CA LEU A 611 18.38 2.49 5.20
C LEU A 611 17.65 3.70 5.79
N ALA A 612 16.37 3.94 5.44
CA ALA A 612 15.53 4.93 6.11
C ALA A 612 15.21 4.52 7.55
N LEU A 613 15.22 5.52 8.45
CA LEU A 613 14.90 5.34 9.87
C LEU A 613 13.53 5.92 10.19
N TRP A 614 12.73 5.14 10.92
CA TRP A 614 11.49 5.58 11.54
C TRP A 614 11.55 5.32 13.04
N TYR A 615 11.01 6.22 13.85
CA TYR A 615 11.12 6.12 15.31
C TYR A 615 9.90 6.69 16.03
N MET A 616 9.40 5.94 17.00
CA MET A 616 8.27 6.27 17.88
C MET A 616 8.66 6.02 19.34
N ASP A 617 8.27 6.95 20.21
CA ASP A 617 8.47 6.86 21.65
C ASP A 617 7.24 7.41 22.38
N GLY A 618 6.85 6.79 23.49
CA GLY A 618 5.63 7.17 24.22
C GLY A 618 4.34 6.96 23.41
N GLY A 619 4.35 6.07 22.41
CA GLY A 619 3.23 5.83 21.49
C GLY A 619 3.08 6.87 20.39
N GLU A 620 4.00 7.82 20.27
CA GLU A 620 3.90 8.91 19.32
C GLU A 620 5.09 8.97 18.37
N ARG A 621 4.86 9.34 17.11
CA ARG A 621 5.94 9.42 16.11
C ARG A 621 6.93 10.54 16.47
N ILE A 622 8.21 10.23 16.35
CA ILE A 622 9.34 11.13 16.54
C ILE A 622 9.99 11.38 15.18
N LEU A 623 10.61 10.35 14.58
CA LEU A 623 11.10 10.38 13.21
C LEU A 623 10.07 9.71 12.31
N GLY A 624 9.61 10.46 11.30
CA GLY A 624 8.52 10.04 10.44
C GLY A 624 8.96 9.41 9.13
N ASP A 625 7.96 8.86 8.45
CA ASP A 625 7.93 8.64 7.01
C ASP A 625 6.58 9.18 6.54
N LEU A 626 6.54 9.83 5.37
CA LEU A 626 5.29 10.36 4.83
C LEU A 626 4.34 9.23 4.41
N GLY A 627 4.88 8.07 4.05
CA GLY A 627 4.14 6.91 3.58
C GLY A 627 3.34 7.24 2.33
N TYR A 628 2.08 6.83 2.27
CA TYR A 628 1.20 7.11 1.14
C TYR A 628 0.08 8.07 1.53
N VAL A 629 -0.14 9.10 0.71
CA VAL A 629 -1.35 9.94 0.78
C VAL A 629 -2.41 9.38 -0.15
N SER A 630 -2.06 9.36 -1.44
CA SER A 630 -2.83 8.86 -2.56
C SER A 630 -2.07 9.15 -3.85
N ASP A 631 -2.67 8.70 -4.94
CA ASP A 631 -2.36 8.97 -6.34
C ASP A 631 -2.47 10.47 -6.72
N THR A 632 -1.63 11.30 -6.11
CA THR A 632 -1.58 12.76 -6.30
C THR A 632 -0.21 13.21 -6.86
N PRO A 633 -0.08 14.45 -7.37
CA PRO A 633 1.21 14.98 -7.83
C PRO A 633 2.34 14.96 -6.77
N HIS A 634 2.00 15.00 -5.48
CA HIS A 634 2.95 14.88 -4.35
C HIS A 634 3.66 13.54 -4.27
N LEU A 635 3.11 12.50 -4.89
CA LEU A 635 3.69 11.15 -4.84
C LEU A 635 5.14 11.13 -5.35
N SER A 636 5.50 12.06 -6.24
CA SER A 636 6.89 12.22 -6.70
C SER A 636 7.87 12.64 -5.60
N TRP A 637 7.44 13.44 -4.62
CA TRP A 637 8.25 13.81 -3.46
C TRP A 637 8.28 12.69 -2.43
N ILE A 638 7.10 12.14 -2.12
CA ILE A 638 6.92 11.04 -1.17
C ILE A 638 7.81 9.83 -1.50
N LYS A 639 8.00 9.53 -2.80
CA LYS A 639 8.83 8.39 -3.26
C LYS A 639 10.32 8.70 -3.36
N SER A 640 10.69 9.97 -3.33
CA SER A 640 12.07 10.42 -3.49
C SER A 640 12.87 10.10 -2.24
N THR A 641 14.10 9.62 -2.43
CA THR A 641 15.11 9.43 -1.38
C THR A 641 15.26 10.67 -0.50
N ARG A 642 15.02 11.85 -1.07
CA ARG A 642 15.12 13.15 -0.39
C ARG A 642 14.03 13.37 0.65
N SER A 643 12.96 12.58 0.67
CA SER A 643 11.90 12.72 1.67
C SER A 643 12.12 11.86 2.92
N HIS A 644 13.18 11.04 2.95
CA HIS A 644 13.43 10.03 3.97
C HIS A 644 14.55 10.44 4.94
N ASN A 645 14.54 9.83 6.12
CA ASN A 645 15.58 9.98 7.16
C ASN A 645 16.76 9.04 6.85
N LEU A 646 17.69 9.44 5.97
CA LEU A 646 18.84 8.65 5.49
C LEU A 646 20.00 9.57 5.03
N VAL A 647 21.08 9.01 4.47
CA VAL A 647 22.15 9.81 3.83
C VAL A 647 21.90 9.91 2.32
N VAL A 648 21.74 11.12 1.80
CA VAL A 648 21.69 11.37 0.35
C VAL A 648 23.10 11.55 -0.18
N VAL A 649 23.44 10.87 -1.29
CA VAL A 649 24.77 10.95 -1.92
C VAL A 649 24.69 11.67 -3.27
N ASP A 650 25.55 12.67 -3.48
CA ASP A 650 25.65 13.48 -4.71
C ASP A 650 24.31 14.05 -5.18
N ASP A 651 23.45 14.46 -4.22
CA ASP A 651 22.08 14.88 -4.46
C ASP A 651 21.25 13.91 -5.32
N SER A 652 21.65 12.63 -5.42
CA SER A 652 21.07 11.67 -6.34
C SER A 652 19.97 10.84 -5.68
N GLU A 653 18.99 10.41 -6.46
CA GLU A 653 18.03 9.38 -6.03
C GLU A 653 18.77 8.04 -5.91
N GLN A 654 18.38 7.22 -4.93
CA GLN A 654 18.81 5.83 -4.88
C GLN A 654 18.36 5.08 -6.13
N ARG A 655 19.14 4.07 -6.54
CA ARG A 655 18.75 3.13 -7.57
C ARG A 655 17.47 2.41 -7.13
N PHE A 656 16.46 2.45 -8.00
CA PHE A 656 15.15 1.92 -7.70
C PHE A 656 14.45 1.44 -8.99
N ARG A 657 14.00 0.18 -9.00
CA ARG A 657 13.31 -0.49 -10.14
C ARG A 657 14.12 -0.51 -11.44
N VAL A 658 15.44 -0.58 -11.34
CA VAL A 658 16.30 -0.76 -12.52
C VAL A 658 16.26 -2.23 -12.91
N ARG A 659 15.44 -2.59 -13.91
CA ARG A 659 15.10 -3.98 -14.29
C ARG A 659 16.30 -4.95 -14.34
N ASN A 660 17.46 -4.49 -14.82
CA ASN A 660 18.65 -5.33 -15.02
C ASN A 660 19.72 -5.13 -13.94
N ASN A 661 19.46 -4.29 -12.94
CA ASN A 661 20.42 -3.95 -11.87
C ASN A 661 19.68 -3.42 -10.62
N PRO A 662 18.77 -4.21 -10.02
CA PRO A 662 18.03 -3.80 -8.83
C PRO A 662 18.96 -3.61 -7.63
N ARG A 663 18.54 -2.83 -6.64
CA ARG A 663 19.29 -2.67 -5.38
C ARG A 663 19.40 -4.00 -4.62
N ARG A 664 20.52 -4.22 -3.94
CA ARG A 664 20.88 -5.41 -3.16
C ARG A 664 21.18 -5.02 -1.71
N PRO A 665 20.13 -4.85 -0.89
CA PRO A 665 20.29 -4.65 0.54
C PRO A 665 20.80 -5.92 1.25
N ARG A 666 21.38 -5.74 2.43
CA ARG A 666 21.93 -6.83 3.25
C ARG A 666 21.75 -6.56 4.73
N LEU A 667 21.39 -7.58 5.50
CA LEU A 667 21.51 -7.54 6.95
C LEU A 667 22.95 -7.84 7.35
N GLU A 668 23.56 -6.94 8.11
CA GLU A 668 24.96 -7.07 8.56
C GLU A 668 25.08 -7.60 9.99
N MET A 669 24.07 -7.34 10.83
CA MET A 669 23.94 -7.85 12.21
C MET A 669 22.58 -7.44 12.78
N MET A 670 21.99 -8.27 13.64
CA MET A 670 20.94 -7.85 14.57
C MET A 670 21.05 -8.65 15.87
N PHE A 671 20.78 -7.99 17.01
CA PHE A 671 20.53 -8.67 18.27
C PHE A 671 19.60 -7.85 19.17
N THR A 672 19.02 -8.52 20.16
CA THR A 672 18.25 -7.88 21.23
C THR A 672 18.67 -8.44 22.59
N THR A 673 18.67 -7.58 23.60
CA THR A 673 18.87 -7.94 25.02
C THR A 673 17.88 -7.15 25.88
N PRO A 674 17.73 -7.45 27.19
CA PRO A 674 16.88 -6.68 28.08
C PRO A 674 17.25 -5.19 28.18
N ARG A 675 18.51 -4.81 27.93
CA ARG A 675 19.02 -3.43 28.12
C ARG A 675 19.30 -2.68 26.81
N VAL A 676 19.53 -3.40 25.71
CA VAL A 676 19.88 -2.79 24.43
C VAL A 676 19.52 -3.70 23.25
N SER A 677 19.11 -3.11 22.15
CA SER A 677 18.97 -3.79 20.87
C SER A 677 19.75 -3.06 19.79
N ALA A 678 20.29 -3.78 18.82
CA ALA A 678 21.00 -3.17 17.70
C ALA A 678 20.72 -3.90 16.39
N VAL A 679 20.78 -3.15 15.30
CA VAL A 679 20.76 -3.67 13.94
C VAL A 679 21.70 -2.86 13.07
N GLU A 680 22.45 -3.53 12.21
CA GLU A 680 23.21 -2.93 11.11
C GLU A 680 22.74 -3.54 9.78
N ALA A 681 22.57 -2.68 8.78
CA ALA A 681 22.26 -3.09 7.41
C ALA A 681 23.05 -2.25 6.40
N SER A 682 23.27 -2.81 5.21
CA SER A 682 23.95 -2.16 4.09
C SER A 682 23.14 -2.26 2.81
N SER A 683 23.45 -1.42 1.81
CA SER A 683 22.83 -1.49 0.49
C SER A 683 23.73 -0.90 -0.60
N ASP A 684 23.65 -1.44 -1.81
CA ASP A 684 24.32 -0.89 -2.99
C ASP A 684 23.44 0.16 -3.74
N ALA A 685 22.48 0.75 -3.04
CA ALA A 685 21.52 1.72 -3.58
C ALA A 685 22.17 2.89 -4.36
N TYR A 686 23.43 3.22 -4.06
CA TYR A 686 24.24 4.19 -4.81
C TYR A 686 25.41 3.52 -5.54
N ALA A 687 25.55 3.76 -6.85
CA ALA A 687 26.59 3.15 -7.67
C ALA A 687 27.99 3.68 -7.42
N GLN A 688 28.06 4.95 -7.01
CA GLN A 688 29.28 5.62 -6.64
C GLN A 688 29.80 5.23 -5.25
N CYS A 689 29.02 4.49 -4.45
CA CYS A 689 29.40 4.10 -3.10
C CYS A 689 29.94 2.67 -3.07
N ARG A 690 31.10 2.50 -2.44
CA ARG A 690 31.64 1.17 -2.08
C ARG A 690 31.16 0.69 -0.72
N ASP A 691 30.72 1.62 0.13
CA ASP A 691 30.10 1.34 1.42
C ASP A 691 28.97 2.34 1.66
N TYR A 692 27.81 1.84 2.08
CA TYR A 692 26.61 2.61 2.44
C TYR A 692 25.84 1.74 3.43
N ARG A 693 26.15 1.92 4.71
CA ARG A 693 25.67 1.07 5.82
C ARG A 693 25.27 1.90 7.03
N ARG A 694 24.26 1.43 7.75
CA ARG A 694 23.71 2.10 8.93
C ARG A 694 23.55 1.12 10.08
N GLU A 695 24.12 1.48 11.23
CA GLU A 695 23.94 0.80 12.51
C GLU A 695 23.10 1.68 13.44
N ILE A 696 22.03 1.12 14.00
CA ILE A 696 21.26 1.77 15.06
C ILE A 696 21.34 0.95 16.35
N VAL A 697 21.48 1.63 17.49
CA VAL A 697 21.52 1.02 18.82
C VAL A 697 20.47 1.66 19.72
N LEU A 698 19.43 0.90 20.06
CA LEU A 698 18.32 1.32 20.92
C LEU A 698 18.65 1.02 22.38
N LEU A 699 18.99 2.05 23.16
CA LEU A 699 19.22 1.94 24.60
C LEU A 699 17.86 1.93 25.33
N LYS A 700 17.62 0.89 26.12
CA LYS A 700 16.33 0.65 26.78
C LYS A 700 16.33 1.21 28.21
N GLY A 701 15.41 2.13 28.46
CA GLY A 701 15.15 2.73 29.76
C GLY A 701 13.89 2.16 30.44
N PRO A 702 13.59 2.62 31.66
CA PRO A 702 12.37 2.24 32.38
C PRO A 702 11.11 2.73 31.67
N GLU A 703 9.98 2.08 31.94
CA GLU A 703 8.64 2.47 31.44
C GLU A 703 8.55 2.58 29.90
N GLY A 704 9.40 1.86 29.18
CA GLY A 704 9.43 1.89 27.72
C GLY A 704 10.26 3.03 27.11
N ARG A 705 10.81 3.96 27.91
CA ARG A 705 11.62 5.08 27.41
C ARG A 705 12.85 4.59 26.64
N THR A 706 13.24 5.29 25.59
CA THR A 706 14.43 4.92 24.80
C THR A 706 15.30 6.09 24.36
N VAL A 707 16.58 5.80 24.12
CA VAL A 707 17.53 6.68 23.42
C VAL A 707 18.10 5.88 22.25
N LEU A 708 18.14 6.46 21.06
CA LEU A 708 18.62 5.77 19.86
C LEU A 708 19.93 6.38 19.38
N VAL A 709 20.99 5.57 19.36
CA VAL A 709 22.27 5.92 18.72
C VAL A 709 22.18 5.54 17.24
N ASP A 710 22.69 6.40 16.36
CA ASP A 710 22.61 6.26 14.92
C ASP A 710 23.97 6.51 14.28
N LEU A 711 24.54 5.47 13.67
CA LEU A 711 25.84 5.47 13.04
C LEU A 711 25.66 5.16 11.55
N PHE A 712 26.02 6.10 10.67
CA PHE A 712 25.90 5.92 9.22
C PHE A 712 27.28 6.04 8.56
N ARG A 713 27.71 4.99 7.86
CA ARG A 713 29.01 4.95 7.18
C ARG A 713 28.79 4.98 5.67
N VAL A 714 29.47 5.92 5.01
CA VAL A 714 29.40 6.10 3.56
C VAL A 714 30.80 6.30 3.01
N LYS A 715 31.15 5.53 1.99
CA LYS A 715 32.44 5.61 1.29
C LYS A 715 32.23 5.68 -0.23
N GLY A 716 32.74 6.72 -0.87
CA GLY A 716 32.55 7.03 -2.29
C GLY A 716 31.79 8.35 -2.49
N GLY A 717 31.55 8.75 -3.74
CA GLY A 717 30.85 10.01 -4.03
C GLY A 717 31.63 11.28 -3.63
N SER A 718 30.97 12.43 -3.72
CA SER A 718 31.54 13.77 -3.55
C SER A 718 30.75 14.67 -2.60
N ASN A 719 29.47 14.37 -2.37
CA ASN A 719 28.63 15.04 -1.39
C ASN A 719 27.84 14.00 -0.59
N HIS A 720 27.88 14.10 0.75
CA HIS A 720 27.02 13.32 1.64
C HIS A 720 26.15 14.27 2.46
N ALA A 721 24.83 14.09 2.41
CA ALA A 721 23.87 14.83 3.22
C ALA A 721 23.15 13.86 4.16
N TYR A 722 23.56 13.82 5.43
CA TYR A 722 22.87 13.04 6.47
C TYR A 722 21.63 13.79 6.94
N ARG A 723 20.47 13.29 6.54
CA ARG A 723 19.18 13.96 6.68
C ARG A 723 18.41 13.47 7.89
N VAL A 724 17.91 14.43 8.66
CA VAL A 724 17.00 14.20 9.79
C VAL A 724 15.82 15.16 9.70
N TRP A 725 14.62 14.62 9.81
CA TRP A 725 13.38 15.37 9.97
C TRP A 725 12.45 14.64 10.94
N SER A 726 11.64 15.43 11.64
CA SER A 726 10.72 14.93 12.65
C SER A 726 9.27 15.20 12.25
N GLU A 727 8.36 14.34 12.70
CA GLU A 727 6.92 14.61 12.66
C GLU A 727 6.54 15.80 13.54
N LEU A 728 7.34 16.03 14.59
CA LEU A 728 7.22 17.18 15.47
C LEU A 728 7.66 18.45 14.76
N ALA A 729 7.13 19.57 15.22
CA ALA A 729 7.40 20.88 14.65
C ALA A 729 7.11 20.92 13.14
N SER A 730 6.05 20.25 12.70
CA SER A 730 5.48 20.50 11.38
C SER A 730 4.75 21.84 11.35
N SER A 731 4.39 22.33 10.17
CA SER A 731 3.60 23.57 10.04
C SER A 731 2.18 23.48 10.64
N TRP A 732 1.74 22.29 11.06
CA TRP A 732 0.48 22.09 11.77
C TRP A 732 0.65 22.00 13.29
N GLY A 733 1.88 21.85 13.78
CA GLY A 733 2.16 21.82 15.21
C GLY A 733 1.91 23.21 15.81
N LYS A 734 1.35 23.25 17.02
CA LYS A 734 1.19 24.49 17.78
C LYS A 734 2.51 24.88 18.43
N ASN A 735 2.84 26.17 18.38
CA ASN A 735 4.14 26.70 18.83
C ASN A 735 5.33 25.90 18.27
N ALA A 736 5.16 25.40 17.04
CA ALA A 736 6.10 24.52 16.38
C ALA A 736 7.36 25.26 15.93
N GLY A 737 8.53 24.78 16.35
CA GLY A 737 9.81 25.40 16.04
C GLY A 737 10.98 24.42 15.96
N LEU A 738 12.07 24.89 15.36
CA LEU A 738 13.36 24.20 15.32
C LEU A 738 14.43 25.10 15.92
N GLU A 739 15.03 24.65 17.01
CA GLU A 739 16.06 25.35 17.77
C GLU A 739 17.42 24.65 17.64
N PHE A 740 18.51 25.40 17.78
CA PHE A 740 19.88 24.88 17.71
C PHE A 740 20.66 25.27 18.95
N ASN A 741 21.52 24.36 19.43
CA ASN A 741 22.48 24.60 20.51
C ASN A 741 23.87 24.16 20.07
N GLY A 742 24.91 24.95 20.34
CA GLY A 742 26.29 24.70 19.90
C GLY A 742 26.61 25.23 18.49
N VAL A 743 25.60 25.66 17.73
CA VAL A 743 25.75 26.36 16.45
C VAL A 743 24.75 27.52 16.33
N ALA A 744 25.14 28.59 15.65
CA ALA A 744 24.31 29.78 15.44
C ALA A 744 23.59 29.72 14.09
N MET A 745 22.50 28.94 14.02
CA MET A 745 21.67 28.86 12.80
C MET A 745 20.94 30.19 12.57
N PRO A 746 20.93 30.73 11.35
CA PRO A 746 20.09 31.88 11.01
C PRO A 746 18.62 31.65 11.41
N ALA A 747 17.90 32.74 11.70
CA ALA A 747 16.49 32.66 12.04
C ALA A 747 15.66 32.00 10.93
N GLU A 748 14.66 31.21 11.31
CA GLU A 748 13.75 30.60 10.35
C GLU A 748 12.87 31.69 9.70
N PRO A 749 12.83 31.79 8.35
CA PRO A 749 11.87 32.67 7.71
C PRO A 749 10.44 32.13 7.92
N PRO A 750 9.40 32.98 7.84
CA PRO A 750 8.02 32.52 7.92
C PRO A 750 7.74 31.39 6.93
N LEU A 751 7.18 30.29 7.41
CA LEU A 751 6.89 29.12 6.56
C LEU A 751 5.95 29.51 5.41
N PRO A 752 6.23 29.05 4.17
CA PRO A 752 5.41 29.40 3.02
C PRO A 752 4.02 28.76 3.12
N LYS A 753 2.98 29.59 3.03
CA LYS A 753 1.57 29.16 3.03
C LYS A 753 1.14 28.71 1.63
N VAL A 754 1.66 27.56 1.20
CA VAL A 754 1.43 27.06 -0.18
C VAL A 754 0.05 26.46 -0.39
N GLY A 755 -0.66 26.10 0.68
CA GLY A 755 -2.00 25.54 0.63
C GLY A 755 -2.13 24.42 -0.40
N ALA A 756 -3.07 24.58 -1.33
CA ALA A 756 -3.38 23.63 -2.39
C ALA A 756 -2.54 23.81 -3.68
N SER A 757 -1.41 24.53 -3.64
CA SER A 757 -0.60 24.77 -4.83
C SER A 757 -0.09 23.48 -5.47
N LEU A 758 -0.03 23.47 -6.81
CA LEU A 758 0.51 22.39 -7.64
C LEU A 758 1.85 22.75 -8.30
N LYS A 759 2.38 23.95 -8.01
CA LYS A 759 3.68 24.35 -8.56
C LYS A 759 4.75 23.37 -8.09
N ARG A 760 5.65 23.00 -9.00
CA ARG A 760 6.68 21.98 -8.74
C ARG A 760 7.48 22.29 -7.48
N GLU A 761 7.88 23.55 -7.32
CA GLU A 761 8.61 24.06 -6.18
C GLU A 761 7.81 24.02 -4.87
N ASP A 762 6.47 24.01 -4.91
CA ASP A 762 5.64 23.90 -3.72
C ASP A 762 5.48 22.46 -3.25
N ILE A 763 5.55 21.48 -4.16
CA ILE A 763 5.23 20.07 -3.90
C ILE A 763 6.44 19.13 -3.93
N TYR A 764 7.65 19.64 -4.22
CA TYR A 764 8.87 18.83 -4.27
C TYR A 764 10.13 19.63 -3.96
N GLY A 765 11.05 18.97 -3.26
CA GLY A 765 12.34 19.52 -2.89
C GLY A 765 12.30 20.26 -1.56
N LEU A 766 13.49 20.67 -1.11
CA LEU A 766 13.65 21.47 0.09
C LEU A 766 13.72 22.96 -0.28
N ARG A 767 13.27 23.82 0.64
CA ARG A 767 13.25 25.28 0.48
C ARG A 767 13.68 25.98 1.74
N ASP A 768 13.86 27.30 1.63
CA ASP A 768 14.16 28.18 2.75
C ASP A 768 15.41 27.74 3.51
N THR A 769 16.38 27.19 2.77
CA THR A 769 17.58 26.58 3.33
C THR A 769 18.44 27.64 4.02
N ARG A 770 18.65 27.42 5.31
CA ARG A 770 19.56 28.17 6.15
C ARG A 770 20.84 27.36 6.29
N VAL A 771 21.98 28.04 6.19
CA VAL A 771 23.28 27.37 6.10
C VAL A 771 24.20 27.88 7.18
N ILE A 772 24.91 26.96 7.82
CA ILE A 772 26.10 27.24 8.62
C ILE A 772 27.26 26.50 7.95
N GLN A 773 28.35 27.22 7.68
CA GLN A 773 29.59 26.64 7.17
C GLN A 773 30.52 26.31 8.35
N ASN A 774 31.25 25.20 8.25
CA ASN A 774 32.22 24.74 9.26
C ASN A 774 31.64 24.74 10.69
N PRO A 775 30.51 24.05 10.96
CA PRO A 775 29.96 23.91 12.31
C PRO A 775 30.98 23.28 13.27
N THR A 776 30.75 23.46 14.57
CA THR A 776 31.46 22.67 15.58
C THR A 776 31.15 21.17 15.40
N ASN A 777 32.04 20.31 15.87
CA ASN A 777 31.86 18.85 15.73
C ASN A 777 30.76 18.30 16.65
N SER A 778 30.27 19.08 17.62
CA SER A 778 29.18 18.70 18.52
C SER A 778 28.20 19.83 18.73
N TRP A 779 26.93 19.55 18.43
CA TRP A 779 25.81 20.48 18.55
C TRP A 779 24.49 19.70 18.58
N GLN A 780 23.39 20.40 18.86
CA GLN A 780 22.05 19.84 18.96
C GLN A 780 21.08 20.60 18.08
N ALA A 781 20.11 19.89 17.50
CA ALA A 781 18.89 20.47 16.93
C ALA A 781 17.68 19.95 17.70
N LYS A 782 16.70 20.81 17.95
CA LYS A 782 15.52 20.48 18.75
C LYS A 782 14.24 20.86 18.02
N TRP A 783 13.42 19.86 17.70
CA TRP A 783 12.06 20.06 17.18
C TRP A 783 11.12 20.15 18.38
N ILE A 784 10.32 21.21 18.43
CA ILE A 784 9.46 21.54 19.58
C ILE A 784 8.06 21.83 19.07
N GLU A 785 7.07 21.33 19.78
CA GLU A 785 5.68 21.78 19.69
C GLU A 785 5.01 21.62 21.07
N ASP A 786 3.77 22.06 21.22
CA ASP A 786 3.07 22.00 22.51
C ASP A 786 3.09 20.58 23.12
N GLY A 787 3.66 20.48 24.32
CA GLY A 787 3.69 19.25 25.13
C GLY A 787 4.70 18.19 24.70
N ARG A 788 5.45 18.38 23.61
CA ARG A 788 6.40 17.38 23.09
C ARG A 788 7.62 18.02 22.44
N ALA A 789 8.75 17.33 22.54
CA ALA A 789 9.97 17.74 21.87
C ALA A 789 10.86 16.56 21.51
N PHE A 790 11.75 16.78 20.57
CA PHE A 790 12.76 15.85 20.12
C PHE A 790 14.09 16.57 19.98
N ARG A 791 15.17 15.98 20.49
CA ARG A 791 16.52 16.51 20.40
C ARG A 791 17.41 15.54 19.64
N PHE A 792 17.95 16.03 18.53
CA PHE A 792 19.01 15.40 17.76
C PHE A 792 20.36 15.91 18.26
N TRP A 793 21.27 14.99 18.52
CA TRP A 793 22.67 15.29 18.83
C TRP A 793 23.55 14.91 17.64
N ASN A 794 24.35 15.85 17.15
CA ASN A 794 25.38 15.57 16.16
C ASN A 794 26.75 15.46 16.83
N PHE A 795 27.55 14.47 16.43
CA PHE A 795 28.96 14.31 16.82
C PHE A 795 29.89 14.14 15.61
N THR A 796 29.40 14.49 14.42
CA THR A 796 30.15 14.39 13.17
C THR A 796 30.68 15.74 12.77
N SER A 797 31.99 15.77 12.50
CA SER A 797 32.61 16.89 11.78
C SER A 797 31.94 17.03 10.43
N ALA A 798 31.55 18.25 10.07
CA ALA A 798 30.78 18.55 8.86
C ALA A 798 31.33 19.81 8.18
N ASP A 799 31.17 19.88 6.86
CA ASP A 799 31.53 21.06 6.07
C ASP A 799 30.42 22.11 6.16
N ALA A 800 29.16 21.67 6.23
CA ALA A 800 28.03 22.55 6.48
C ALA A 800 26.89 21.87 7.26
N VAL A 801 26.01 22.68 7.85
CA VAL A 801 24.67 22.26 8.33
C VAL A 801 23.63 23.04 7.57
N HIS A 802 22.67 22.34 6.97
CA HIS A 802 21.51 22.93 6.32
C HIS A 802 20.25 22.73 7.18
N ALA A 803 19.45 23.77 7.35
CA ALA A 803 18.13 23.68 7.94
C ALA A 803 17.09 24.24 6.96
N SER A 804 16.20 23.38 6.50
CA SER A 804 15.28 23.64 5.38
C SER A 804 13.85 23.19 5.69
N ASN A 805 12.93 23.51 4.80
CA ASN A 805 11.54 23.07 4.84
C ASN A 805 11.20 22.20 3.63
N GLY A 806 10.60 21.03 3.88
CA GLY A 806 10.14 20.10 2.85
C GLY A 806 8.62 19.94 2.85
N PRO A 807 8.00 19.52 1.72
CA PRO A 807 6.62 19.03 1.73
C PRO A 807 6.45 17.90 2.75
N GLY A 808 5.40 17.99 3.56
CA GLY A 808 5.12 17.05 4.65
C GLY A 808 3.70 16.50 4.62
N GLN A 809 3.05 16.50 3.46
CA GLN A 809 1.65 16.13 3.31
C GLN A 809 1.41 14.66 3.70
N GLN A 810 0.42 14.39 4.55
CA GLN A 810 0.09 13.04 5.05
C GLN A 810 -1.35 12.62 4.80
N SER A 811 -2.19 13.55 4.33
CA SER A 811 -3.61 13.32 4.04
C SER A 811 -4.05 14.22 2.90
N HIS A 812 -5.31 14.16 2.50
CA HIS A 812 -5.84 15.04 1.45
C HIS A 812 -6.16 16.46 1.95
N ASN A 813 -6.38 16.65 3.25
CA ASN A 813 -6.91 17.88 3.82
C ASN A 813 -6.44 18.07 5.28
N PRO A 814 -5.93 19.27 5.65
CA PRO A 814 -5.60 20.40 4.76
C PRO A 814 -4.38 20.11 3.89
N PRO A 815 -4.24 20.69 2.68
CA PRO A 815 -3.03 20.58 1.87
C PRO A 815 -1.94 21.57 2.31
N GLY A 816 -0.70 21.32 1.89
CA GLY A 816 0.42 22.23 2.07
C GLY A 816 1.15 22.10 3.42
N ARG A 817 1.06 20.94 4.10
CA ARG A 817 1.88 20.67 5.30
C ARG A 817 3.37 20.78 4.96
N ARG A 818 4.14 21.38 5.87
CA ARG A 818 5.61 21.44 5.83
C ARG A 818 6.22 20.73 7.02
N VAL A 819 7.35 20.07 6.79
CA VAL A 819 8.21 19.51 7.82
C VAL A 819 9.58 20.19 7.77
N ARG A 820 10.21 20.30 8.94
CA ARG A 820 11.53 20.92 9.09
C ARG A 820 12.60 19.84 9.01
N VAL A 821 13.58 20.07 8.16
CA VAL A 821 14.63 19.12 7.80
C VAL A 821 15.98 19.72 8.17
N VAL A 822 16.86 18.90 8.74
CA VAL A 822 18.25 19.24 9.02
C VAL A 822 19.15 18.26 8.27
N ASP A 823 20.08 18.79 7.48
CA ASP A 823 21.13 18.00 6.84
C ASP A 823 22.49 18.34 7.43
N VAL A 824 23.26 17.30 7.76
CA VAL A 824 24.69 17.40 8.07
C VAL A 824 25.47 17.08 6.79
N ILE A 825 26.17 18.07 6.26
CA ILE A 825 26.77 18.01 4.92
C ILE A 825 28.27 17.75 5.00
N ARG A 826 28.75 16.82 4.16
CA ARG A 826 30.17 16.61 3.86
C ARG A 826 30.40 16.77 2.37
N GLU A 827 31.48 17.46 2.00
CA GLU A 827 31.87 17.72 0.62
C GLU A 827 33.33 17.37 0.37
N GLY A 828 33.64 16.84 -0.81
CA GLY A 828 34.99 16.47 -1.20
C GLY A 828 35.00 15.55 -2.41
N LYS A 829 36.05 14.71 -2.51
CA LYS A 829 36.18 13.72 -3.57
C LYS A 829 36.46 12.37 -2.93
N GLU A 830 35.78 11.32 -3.39
CA GLU A 830 35.88 9.96 -2.83
C GLU A 830 35.72 9.95 -1.32
N LEU A 831 34.66 10.63 -0.85
CA LEU A 831 34.45 10.89 0.57
C LEU A 831 34.35 9.60 1.38
N GLU A 832 34.90 9.64 2.59
CA GLU A 832 34.64 8.67 3.63
C GLU A 832 34.04 9.41 4.83
N SER A 833 32.84 9.01 5.23
CA SER A 833 32.09 9.67 6.30
C SER A 833 31.55 8.65 7.28
N VAL A 834 31.70 8.98 8.57
CA VAL A 834 31.03 8.31 9.68
C VAL A 834 30.15 9.34 10.38
N PHE A 835 28.86 9.33 10.05
CA PHE A 835 27.85 10.11 10.74
C PHE A 835 27.55 9.45 12.09
N VAL A 836 27.59 10.23 13.16
CA VAL A 836 27.45 9.78 14.54
C VAL A 836 26.45 10.70 15.23
N ALA A 837 25.30 10.16 15.57
CA ALA A 837 24.21 10.93 16.15
C ALA A 837 23.47 10.18 17.27
N ILE A 838 22.71 10.95 18.05
CA ILE A 838 21.76 10.42 19.03
C ILE A 838 20.39 11.09 18.82
N HIS A 839 19.35 10.27 18.76
CA HIS A 839 17.95 10.69 18.71
C HIS A 839 17.33 10.54 20.09
N GLU A 840 17.00 11.67 20.71
CA GLU A 840 16.50 11.75 22.07
C GLU A 840 15.07 12.33 22.10
N PRO A 841 14.04 11.49 22.33
CA PRO A 841 12.69 11.98 22.56
C PRO A 841 12.58 12.56 23.98
N ASN A 842 11.83 13.65 24.11
CA ASN A 842 11.41 14.16 25.42
C ASN A 842 10.29 13.27 25.94
N SER A 843 10.33 12.88 27.21
CA SER A 843 9.22 12.11 27.77
C SER A 843 8.00 12.99 27.99
N SER A 844 6.83 12.36 28.10
CA SER A 844 5.53 13.03 28.29
C SER A 844 5.46 13.90 29.54
N ASP A 845 6.33 13.67 30.53
CA ASP A 845 6.50 14.48 31.74
C ASP A 845 7.48 15.67 31.56
N GLY A 846 7.98 15.90 30.34
CA GLY A 846 8.91 16.99 30.03
C GLY A 846 10.38 16.68 30.30
N ILE A 847 10.74 15.47 30.72
CA ILE A 847 12.13 15.11 31.06
C ILE A 847 12.95 14.79 29.81
N TRP A 848 14.18 15.30 29.76
CA TRP A 848 15.19 14.92 28.78
C TRP A 848 15.98 13.72 29.30
N PRO A 849 15.93 12.56 28.62
CA PRO A 849 16.67 11.37 29.01
C PRO A 849 18.17 11.61 29.24
N ILE A 850 18.84 12.37 28.38
CA ILE A 850 20.30 12.52 28.35
C ILE A 850 20.71 13.73 29.17
N ARG A 851 21.53 13.47 30.19
CA ARG A 851 22.22 14.48 31.00
C ARG A 851 23.48 14.99 30.29
N SER A 852 24.25 14.09 29.68
CA SER A 852 25.42 14.43 28.86
C SER A 852 25.73 13.32 27.87
N ALA A 853 26.22 13.67 26.68
CA ALA A 853 26.76 12.73 25.72
C ALA A 853 27.99 13.33 25.03
N ARG A 854 29.01 12.51 24.76
CA ARG A 854 30.20 12.93 24.01
C ARG A 854 30.79 11.78 23.20
N ARG A 855 31.31 12.12 22.03
CA ARG A 855 32.17 11.24 21.22
C ARG A 855 33.59 11.26 21.77
N LEU A 856 34.18 10.09 21.89
CA LEU A 856 35.56 9.89 22.33
C LEU A 856 36.46 9.69 21.11
N ASP A 857 37.67 10.25 21.18
CA ASP A 857 38.66 10.09 20.11
C ASP A 857 39.35 8.73 20.22
N VAL A 858 39.30 7.95 19.15
CA VAL A 858 39.80 6.56 19.11
C VAL A 858 40.58 6.29 17.81
N PRO A 859 41.57 7.12 17.44
CA PRO A 859 42.24 7.02 16.14
C PRO A 859 43.02 5.71 15.95
N LYS A 860 43.38 5.05 17.06
CA LYS A 860 44.07 3.75 17.06
C LYS A 860 43.14 2.56 16.80
N ALA A 861 41.82 2.74 16.93
CA ALA A 861 40.84 1.66 16.82
C ALA A 861 40.48 1.30 15.37
N GLY A 862 40.68 2.22 14.42
CA GLY A 862 40.30 2.07 13.02
C GLY A 862 39.58 3.31 12.49
N ALA A 863 39.50 3.46 11.17
CA ALA A 863 38.89 4.64 10.54
C ALA A 863 37.35 4.71 10.74
N ASP A 864 36.70 3.55 10.84
CA ASP A 864 35.25 3.43 11.01
C ASP A 864 34.81 3.37 12.49
N ALA A 865 35.79 3.42 13.42
CA ALA A 865 35.58 3.21 14.84
C ALA A 865 34.84 4.38 15.50
N VAL A 866 33.85 4.06 16.34
CA VAL A 866 33.06 5.02 17.10
C VAL A 866 33.01 4.63 18.57
N ALA A 867 33.32 5.58 19.45
CA ALA A 867 33.11 5.47 20.88
C ALA A 867 32.25 6.65 21.40
N LEU A 868 31.16 6.34 22.08
CA LEU A 868 30.23 7.31 22.66
C LEU A 868 30.03 7.04 24.14
N GLU A 869 30.32 8.04 24.98
CA GLU A 869 29.90 8.05 26.39
C GLU A 869 28.57 8.79 26.49
N ILE A 870 27.54 8.13 27.04
CA ILE A 870 26.18 8.66 27.18
C ILE A 870 25.75 8.48 28.63
N LYS A 871 25.33 9.57 29.27
CA LYS A 871 24.78 9.57 30.63
C LYS A 871 23.33 9.98 30.59
N THR A 872 22.44 9.09 30.99
CA THR A 872 21.01 9.33 31.03
C THR A 872 20.53 9.54 32.47
N VAL A 873 19.23 9.81 32.64
CA VAL A 873 18.60 9.85 33.96
C VAL A 873 18.49 8.47 34.61
N TRP A 874 18.65 7.38 33.84
CA TRP A 874 18.48 6.00 34.31
C TRP A 874 19.73 5.13 34.21
N GLY A 875 20.83 5.64 33.64
CA GLY A 875 22.10 4.91 33.59
C GLY A 875 23.17 5.58 32.75
N ASP A 876 24.40 5.11 32.89
CA ASP A 876 25.57 5.53 32.13
C ASP A 876 25.97 4.40 31.15
N TYR A 877 26.37 4.79 29.94
CA TYR A 877 26.65 3.88 28.82
C TYR A 877 27.94 4.29 28.13
N LEU A 878 28.74 3.30 27.74
CA LEU A 878 29.79 3.44 26.75
C LEU A 878 29.47 2.51 25.58
N VAL A 879 29.15 3.11 24.43
CA VAL A 879 28.84 2.43 23.16
C VAL A 879 30.09 2.45 22.29
N LEU A 880 30.49 1.30 21.77
CA LEU A 880 31.70 1.07 21.00
C LEU A 880 31.33 0.30 19.71
N SER A 881 31.78 0.76 18.55
CA SER A 881 31.42 0.19 17.24
C SER A 881 32.60 0.21 16.29
N GLU A 882 32.80 -0.88 15.54
CA GLU A 882 33.81 -1.08 14.48
C GLU A 882 35.27 -0.85 14.92
N PHE A 883 35.69 -1.49 16.00
CA PHE A 883 37.10 -1.47 16.43
C PHE A 883 37.87 -2.61 15.75
N GLU A 884 38.64 -2.28 14.72
CA GLU A 884 39.54 -3.21 14.04
C GLU A 884 40.70 -3.65 14.95
N GLN A 885 41.22 -2.71 15.75
CA GLN A 885 42.31 -2.93 16.69
C GLN A 885 41.82 -2.85 18.13
N GLU A 886 42.30 -3.76 18.99
CA GLU A 886 42.03 -3.68 20.42
C GLU A 886 42.56 -2.36 20.99
N THR A 887 41.64 -1.54 21.48
CA THR A 887 41.94 -0.21 22.00
C THR A 887 41.30 -0.05 23.36
N GLU A 888 42.04 0.56 24.28
CA GLU A 888 41.54 0.91 25.61
C GLU A 888 41.01 2.34 25.65
N ILE A 889 39.79 2.51 26.13
CA ILE A 889 39.12 3.80 26.28
C ILE A 889 38.31 3.80 27.60
N LEU A 890 38.53 4.80 28.46
CA LEU A 890 37.89 4.88 29.79
C LEU A 890 38.00 3.58 30.61
N ASN A 891 39.20 2.99 30.66
CA ASN A 891 39.49 1.70 31.30
C ASN A 891 38.67 0.52 30.74
N THR A 892 38.18 0.64 29.50
CA THR A 892 37.49 -0.40 28.76
C THR A 892 38.30 -0.77 27.54
N ARG A 893 38.73 -2.02 27.44
CA ARG A 893 39.33 -2.58 26.22
C ARG A 893 38.22 -3.10 25.32
N PHE A 894 38.30 -2.81 24.03
CA PHE A 894 37.33 -3.31 23.06
C PHE A 894 37.96 -3.60 21.70
N GLN A 895 37.49 -4.67 21.06
CA GLN A 895 37.77 -5.03 19.68
C GLN A 895 36.56 -5.77 19.09
N GLY A 896 36.16 -5.36 17.88
CA GLY A 896 35.15 -6.02 17.06
C GLY A 896 33.97 -5.13 16.70
N LYS A 897 32.84 -5.77 16.36
CA LYS A 897 31.73 -5.11 15.65
C LYS A 897 30.96 -4.12 16.52
N VAL A 898 30.32 -4.56 17.61
CA VAL A 898 29.61 -3.65 18.52
C VAL A 898 29.65 -4.14 19.96
N GLY A 899 29.82 -3.20 20.89
CA GLY A 899 29.84 -3.44 22.32
C GLY A 899 29.22 -2.27 23.09
N VAL A 900 28.40 -2.58 24.09
CA VAL A 900 27.83 -1.62 25.02
C VAL A 900 28.13 -2.10 26.43
N ILE A 901 28.76 -1.24 27.22
CA ILE A 901 28.92 -1.45 28.66
C ILE A 901 28.14 -0.38 29.40
N GLY A 902 27.32 -0.81 30.35
CA GLY A 902 26.39 0.07 31.04
C GLY A 902 26.43 -0.09 32.55
N GLN A 903 26.01 0.96 33.24
CA GLN A 903 25.73 0.95 34.66
C GLN A 903 24.37 1.61 34.88
N ALA A 904 23.40 0.86 35.42
CA ALA A 904 22.09 1.39 35.74
C ALA A 904 22.14 2.36 36.92
N ALA A 905 21.11 3.18 37.10
CA ALA A 905 21.04 4.17 38.17
C ALA A 905 21.09 3.56 39.59
N ASP A 906 20.73 2.28 39.74
CA ASP A 906 20.84 1.50 40.98
C ASP A 906 22.25 0.97 41.23
N GLY A 907 23.19 1.22 40.32
CA GLY A 907 24.59 0.83 40.41
C GLY A 907 24.94 -0.49 39.72
N LYS A 908 23.95 -1.29 39.30
CA LYS A 908 24.19 -2.58 38.63
C LYS A 908 24.88 -2.40 37.29
N LYS A 909 25.94 -3.17 37.06
CA LYS A 909 26.67 -3.12 35.80
C LYS A 909 26.27 -4.26 34.89
N TRP A 910 26.39 -4.02 33.58
CA TRP A 910 26.06 -5.00 32.57
C TRP A 910 26.85 -4.70 31.28
N PHE A 911 26.91 -5.69 30.40
CA PHE A 911 27.42 -5.48 29.05
C PHE A 911 26.63 -6.29 28.02
N ALA A 912 26.63 -5.81 26.79
CA ALA A 912 26.16 -6.53 25.61
C ALA A 912 27.18 -6.35 24.48
N ALA A 913 27.54 -7.42 23.78
CA ALA A 913 28.42 -7.33 22.63
C ALA A 913 28.05 -8.34 21.56
N SER A 914 28.08 -7.91 20.30
CA SER A 914 27.90 -8.77 19.14
C SER A 914 29.09 -8.65 18.19
N GLY A 915 29.58 -9.79 17.71
CA GLY A 915 30.73 -9.79 16.78
C GLY A 915 32.03 -9.26 17.39
N ALA A 916 32.19 -9.31 18.70
CA ALA A 916 33.34 -8.78 19.44
C ALA A 916 34.28 -9.89 19.93
N THR A 917 35.60 -9.64 19.86
CA THR A 917 36.65 -10.50 20.44
C THR A 917 36.99 -10.09 21.87
N THR A 918 36.91 -8.80 22.17
CA THR A 918 37.18 -8.22 23.48
C THR A 918 36.15 -7.14 23.81
N LEU A 919 35.59 -7.19 25.02
CA LEU A 919 34.90 -6.09 25.69
C LEU A 919 35.14 -6.28 27.20
N GLN A 920 36.06 -5.53 27.80
CA GLN A 920 36.48 -5.75 29.19
C GLN A 920 36.66 -4.42 29.94
N ARG A 921 36.02 -4.27 31.11
CA ARG A 921 36.23 -3.17 32.08
C ARG A 921 36.40 -3.75 33.49
N GLY A 922 37.62 -3.71 34.04
CA GLY A 922 37.92 -4.41 35.29
C GLY A 922 37.58 -5.89 35.15
N ASP A 923 36.79 -6.44 36.08
CA ASP A 923 36.35 -7.84 36.04
C ASP A 923 35.11 -8.08 35.15
N LEU A 924 34.43 -7.02 34.71
CA LEU A 924 33.22 -7.11 33.88
C LEU A 924 33.60 -7.23 32.40
N GLY A 925 33.26 -8.35 31.77
CA GLY A 925 33.41 -8.55 30.33
C GLY A 925 34.15 -9.81 29.93
N PHE A 926 34.76 -9.78 28.75
CA PHE A 926 35.54 -10.87 28.18
C PHE A 926 36.68 -10.33 27.29
N SER A 927 37.68 -11.18 27.03
CA SER A 927 38.76 -10.89 26.08
C SER A 927 39.19 -12.15 25.32
N ASN A 928 39.77 -11.95 24.13
CA ASN A 928 40.30 -13.02 23.28
C ASN A 928 39.28 -14.13 22.97
N GLN A 929 38.01 -13.74 22.77
CA GLN A 929 36.94 -14.67 22.43
C GLN A 929 36.67 -14.72 20.93
N THR A 930 36.00 -15.78 20.48
CA THR A 930 35.57 -15.91 19.09
C THR A 930 34.45 -14.90 18.79
N ALA A 931 34.64 -14.07 17.76
CA ALA A 931 33.67 -13.06 17.34
C ALA A 931 32.49 -13.63 16.54
N ARG A 932 32.69 -14.67 15.73
CA ARG A 932 31.67 -15.24 14.84
C ARG A 932 31.91 -16.73 14.56
N TRP A 933 30.84 -17.46 14.29
CA TRP A 933 30.88 -18.80 13.71
C TRP A 933 30.48 -18.70 12.24
N GLN A 934 31.35 -19.13 11.34
CA GLN A 934 31.11 -19.06 9.89
C GLN A 934 31.60 -20.35 9.22
N GLY A 935 30.88 -20.80 8.21
CA GLY A 935 31.20 -22.05 7.54
C GLY A 935 30.20 -22.41 6.45
N GLY A 936 30.47 -23.55 5.80
CA GLY A 936 29.50 -24.22 4.93
C GLY A 936 28.54 -25.09 5.74
N SER A 937 27.39 -25.43 5.18
CA SER A 937 26.43 -26.39 5.72
C SER A 937 26.51 -27.72 4.97
N THR A 938 26.40 -28.84 5.67
CA THR A 938 26.24 -30.18 5.06
C THR A 938 24.79 -30.46 4.69
N ARG A 939 23.83 -29.86 5.42
CA ARG A 939 22.39 -29.97 5.18
C ARG A 939 21.66 -28.72 5.72
N ILE A 940 20.68 -28.24 4.95
CA ILE A 940 19.77 -27.17 5.37
C ILE A 940 18.35 -27.73 5.38
N GLU A 941 17.63 -27.49 6.47
CA GLU A 941 16.20 -27.75 6.65
C GLU A 941 15.48 -26.42 6.89
N SER A 942 14.15 -26.43 6.96
CA SER A 942 13.34 -25.21 7.09
C SER A 942 13.63 -24.39 8.35
N ASN A 943 14.11 -24.99 9.44
CA ASN A 943 14.43 -24.30 10.69
C ASN A 943 15.77 -24.74 11.30
N ARG A 944 16.64 -25.40 10.51
CA ARG A 944 17.86 -26.01 11.04
C ARG A 944 18.96 -26.04 9.99
N ILE A 945 20.18 -25.77 10.43
CA ILE A 945 21.39 -25.89 9.62
C ILE A 945 22.34 -26.86 10.30
N HIS A 946 22.76 -27.88 9.55
CA HIS A 946 23.83 -28.79 9.91
C HIS A 946 25.14 -28.23 9.36
N SER A 947 26.03 -27.81 10.25
CA SER A 947 27.27 -27.14 9.90
C SER A 947 28.35 -28.15 9.49
N ALA A 948 29.12 -27.82 8.44
CA ALA A 948 30.33 -28.55 8.07
C ALA A 948 31.54 -28.19 8.95
N VAL A 949 31.41 -27.15 9.77
CA VAL A 949 32.47 -26.65 10.65
C VAL A 949 31.93 -26.58 12.07
N SER A 950 32.55 -27.29 13.02
CA SER A 950 32.13 -27.27 14.42
C SER A 950 32.16 -25.86 15.00
N MET A 951 31.27 -25.61 15.96
CA MET A 951 31.17 -24.39 16.74
C MET A 951 32.54 -24.06 17.33
N PRO A 952 33.09 -22.86 17.08
CA PRO A 952 34.41 -22.49 17.58
C PRO A 952 34.47 -22.50 19.11
N LYS A 953 35.63 -22.84 19.66
CA LYS A 953 35.87 -22.75 21.10
C LYS A 953 35.64 -21.31 21.60
N GLY A 954 34.93 -21.16 22.72
CA GLY A 954 34.60 -19.86 23.31
C GLY A 954 33.41 -19.15 22.65
N PHE A 955 32.72 -19.79 21.70
CA PHE A 955 31.40 -19.33 21.26
C PHE A 955 30.36 -19.58 22.36
N SER A 956 29.55 -18.58 22.69
CA SER A 956 28.60 -18.63 23.80
C SER A 956 27.22 -19.07 23.34
N ALA A 957 26.54 -19.82 24.21
CA ALA A 957 25.09 -20.00 24.09
C ALA A 957 24.35 -18.66 24.25
N LEU A 958 23.12 -18.60 23.74
CA LEU A 958 22.23 -17.46 23.94
C LEU A 958 21.92 -17.29 25.44
N ALA A 959 22.16 -16.09 25.97
CA ALA A 959 21.72 -15.73 27.32
C ALA A 959 20.19 -15.60 27.36
N GLU A 960 19.60 -15.83 28.54
CA GLU A 960 18.17 -15.66 28.75
C GLU A 960 17.73 -14.22 28.40
N GLY A 961 16.56 -14.08 27.75
CA GLY A 961 16.03 -12.79 27.33
C GLY A 961 16.79 -12.11 26.18
N CYS A 962 17.75 -12.81 25.56
CA CYS A 962 18.48 -12.32 24.38
C CYS A 962 18.07 -13.06 23.12
N GLN A 963 18.04 -12.34 21.99
CA GLN A 963 17.81 -12.91 20.66
C GLN A 963 18.98 -12.53 19.73
N ASN A 964 19.44 -13.49 18.94
CA ASN A 964 20.46 -13.29 17.91
C ASN A 964 19.94 -13.79 16.55
N TRP A 965 20.59 -13.36 15.47
CA TRP A 965 20.20 -13.73 14.11
C TRP A 965 21.36 -14.40 13.37
N LEU A 966 21.06 -15.54 12.75
CA LEU A 966 21.93 -16.20 11.79
C LEU A 966 21.87 -15.43 10.46
N LEU A 967 23.01 -15.04 9.93
CA LEU A 967 23.12 -14.41 8.60
C LEU A 967 23.36 -15.49 7.54
N ILE A 968 22.57 -15.46 6.47
CA ILE A 968 22.61 -16.41 5.36
C ILE A 968 22.03 -15.78 4.10
N ASN A 969 22.52 -16.18 2.93
CA ASN A 969 21.91 -15.79 1.67
C ASN A 969 20.70 -16.69 1.37
N ASP A 970 19.52 -16.10 1.17
CA ASP A 970 18.27 -16.83 0.96
C ASP A 970 18.05 -17.29 -0.49
N GLY A 971 19.04 -17.09 -1.36
CA GLY A 971 19.00 -17.28 -2.80
C GLY A 971 18.94 -15.96 -3.57
N ASN A 972 18.44 -14.89 -2.94
CA ASN A 972 18.33 -13.56 -3.54
C ASN A 972 19.13 -12.51 -2.77
N TYR A 973 19.03 -12.52 -1.44
CA TYR A 973 19.56 -11.47 -0.55
C TYR A 973 20.33 -12.07 0.63
N ASP A 974 21.34 -11.34 1.10
CA ASP A 974 22.01 -11.64 2.37
C ASP A 974 21.12 -11.14 3.51
N THR A 975 20.49 -12.07 4.22
CA THR A 975 19.43 -11.79 5.20
C THR A 975 19.70 -12.53 6.51
N GLY A 976 18.75 -12.48 7.45
CA GLY A 976 18.92 -13.02 8.80
C GLY A 976 17.72 -13.80 9.32
N PHE A 977 17.96 -14.86 10.07
CA PHE A 977 16.91 -15.67 10.70
C PHE A 977 17.11 -15.76 12.22
N PRO A 978 16.05 -15.60 13.02
CA PRO A 978 16.14 -15.62 14.48
C PRO A 978 16.57 -17.00 15.00
N LEU A 979 17.64 -16.99 15.80
CA LEU A 979 18.26 -18.17 16.40
C LEU A 979 17.43 -18.72 17.58
N LEU A 980 17.18 -20.02 17.62
CA LEU A 980 16.60 -20.69 18.80
C LEU A 980 17.71 -21.26 19.69
N GLN A 981 18.65 -22.00 19.12
CA GLN A 981 19.71 -22.70 19.86
C GLN A 981 20.91 -22.97 18.95
N VAL A 982 22.10 -23.07 19.54
CA VAL A 982 23.32 -23.58 18.89
C VAL A 982 23.85 -24.78 19.66
N ASP A 983 24.27 -25.81 18.92
CA ASP A 983 24.97 -26.99 19.40
C ASP A 983 26.33 -27.11 18.68
N GLU A 984 27.11 -28.18 18.92
CA GLU A 984 28.49 -28.31 18.40
C GLU A 984 28.58 -28.24 16.87
N ASP A 985 27.64 -28.82 16.14
CA ASP A 985 27.61 -28.88 14.68
C ASP A 985 26.25 -28.51 14.10
N GLU A 986 25.34 -27.96 14.92
CA GLU A 986 23.95 -27.68 14.54
C GLU A 986 23.52 -26.27 14.99
N ILE A 987 22.81 -25.58 14.11
CA ILE A 987 22.17 -24.29 14.38
C ILE A 987 20.66 -24.47 14.22
N ARG A 988 19.89 -24.25 15.29
CA ARG A 988 18.43 -24.26 15.26
C ARG A 988 17.89 -22.84 15.22
N LEU A 989 16.97 -22.60 14.31
CA LEU A 989 16.25 -21.35 14.16
C LEU A 989 14.88 -21.48 14.82
N THR A 990 14.27 -20.36 15.18
CA THR A 990 12.87 -20.38 15.64
C THR A 990 11.95 -20.74 14.47
N ASP A 991 10.78 -21.31 14.76
CA ASP A 991 9.76 -21.61 13.74
C ASP A 991 9.07 -20.36 13.18
N ARG A 992 9.59 -19.16 13.49
CA ARG A 992 9.02 -17.88 13.09
C ARG A 992 9.06 -17.67 11.58
N PHE A 993 10.19 -18.00 10.96
CA PHE A 993 10.41 -17.86 9.52
C PHE A 993 11.13 -19.11 9.03
N SER A 994 10.57 -19.76 8.01
CA SER A 994 11.22 -20.91 7.40
C SER A 994 12.33 -20.44 6.45
N LEU A 995 13.48 -21.11 6.51
CA LEU A 995 14.52 -21.00 5.50
C LEU A 995 13.95 -21.45 4.14
N PRO A 996 14.09 -20.64 3.09
CA PRO A 996 13.66 -21.04 1.76
C PRO A 996 14.58 -22.15 1.22
N ALA A 997 14.03 -23.00 0.35
CA ALA A 997 14.79 -24.08 -0.29
C ALA A 997 15.95 -23.58 -1.18
N THR A 998 15.94 -22.28 -1.52
CA THR A 998 16.99 -21.59 -2.29
C THR A 998 18.13 -21.06 -1.43
N ALA A 999 18.08 -21.22 -0.11
CA ALA A 999 19.13 -20.75 0.78
C ALA A 999 20.50 -21.36 0.43
N HIS A 1000 21.53 -20.52 0.41
CA HIS A 1000 22.89 -20.95 0.10
C HIS A 1000 23.53 -21.72 1.25
N ASP A 1001 24.57 -22.49 0.94
CA ASP A 1001 25.27 -23.35 1.89
C ASP A 1001 26.18 -22.59 2.88
N LYS A 1002 26.37 -21.28 2.75
CA LYS A 1002 27.25 -20.49 3.61
C LYS A 1002 26.46 -19.67 4.60
N PHE A 1003 26.87 -19.75 5.87
CA PHE A 1003 26.27 -18.97 6.95
C PHE A 1003 27.34 -18.18 7.73
N THR A 1004 26.88 -17.15 8.43
CA THR A 1004 27.64 -16.42 9.44
C THR A 1004 26.75 -16.15 10.64
N LEU A 1005 27.18 -16.56 11.82
CA LEU A 1005 26.52 -16.26 13.08
C LEU A 1005 27.45 -15.40 13.94
N PRO A 1006 27.19 -14.09 14.08
CA PRO A 1006 27.88 -13.26 15.05
C PRO A 1006 27.69 -13.84 16.46
N SER A 1007 28.76 -13.90 17.26
CA SER A 1007 28.60 -14.24 18.69
C SER A 1007 27.83 -13.12 19.39
N LEU A 1008 26.91 -13.48 20.28
CA LEU A 1008 26.21 -12.54 21.17
C LEU A 1008 26.55 -12.88 22.61
N ARG A 1009 27.06 -11.90 23.37
CA ARG A 1009 27.36 -12.03 24.79
C ARG A 1009 26.63 -10.95 25.57
N TYR A 1010 25.91 -11.35 26.61
CA TYR A 1010 25.21 -10.47 27.53
C TYR A 1010 25.38 -10.98 28.96
N ALA A 1011 25.65 -10.08 29.89
CA ALA A 1011 25.64 -10.36 31.32
C ALA A 1011 25.27 -9.11 32.12
N GLU A 1012 24.65 -9.32 33.28
CA GLU A 1012 24.21 -8.29 34.22
C GLU A 1012 24.44 -8.77 35.66
N GLU A 1013 24.85 -7.84 36.54
CA GLU A 1013 25.13 -8.07 37.97
C GLU A 1013 23.88 -8.24 38.86
#